data_AF-A0A1W2BWJ7-F1
#
_entry.id   AF-A0A1W2BWJ7-F1
#
_cell.length_a   1.000
_cell.length_b   1.000
_cell.length_c   1.000
_cell.angle_alpha   90.00
_cell.angle_beta   90.00
_cell.angle_gamma   90.00
#
_symmetry.space_group_name_H-M   'P 1'
#
loop_
_entity.id
_entity.type
_entity.pdbx_description
1 polymer ?
#
loop_
_entity_poly.entity_id
_entity_poly.type
_entity_poly.pdbx_seq_one_letter_code
_entity_poly.pdbx_strand_id
1 'polypeptide(L)'
;MLMTRLKSLFFILLMCMAICSAIANSTTNPVTTIEISKNATHIVRITNDTLVLVSGTTYCFTVDTPEDKGLVATTIDVQQLPQQIRSKDGSSQKYSVTDKKGNIKSDGPLLSGDQLTVTSADGQHSKKYFILLKPMAVGGQLSLQHQQATVNSKGKLTLYFSAGQRTPDATVRIFLPAGINATMDNTTVNVIGRGDVKLKDLSSQSIGRVGGNYSYSKVGNARIMKQNNGSTVLAFGNLDFRPSNGHDLKVVISDVKLDKAGLYSFKADYTTSKPEILHSAGIGAETAVLTVTNQVSDFERILHKDLQYKDIPENYTTVNFTWGANDNISKLALMQSSDNGQTWKVAKTDIDPKNSKATVTGLESNKMYHFKLRVAAGPNKGFSNVLKYFSGKMDVKGFGLKGDGKEDETAGINAAIASLNEMGGGTLLFSPGIYNVRTVHLKSNVYLFVAKEATIRAIKGANAPESTWFSDKKYRSGLSPTDAGPYADPENYLTKQDVGHHYFRNAMFFGERLDNIKIIGNGLITGNGNLVTSDKVMNNAPDNRADKMFSLKLCTNLEIGGLYRAEDLWYDPEKDEPYYIGKDGSRQFNLDNMLHIDRAGHFVLLATGTDHINVHNTYFAKENQSNARDIYDFMGCNHVTATNIYSKVSSDDIIKPGSDCALGFTRPARNYKVRNIIGDTNCNLFQIGSETADDIKDICVDNIYVLGANKAGFSISTNDGAHISDIHLNCGHTGKLHSRSKMYRTRAPFFISISNRARILGASAGRYKFIENGVQHDELLIKNVNIGKVEHIILNGIDIYEVYGGSSYGEKNGRWKAYNGTQDKATPIIAGYKLPDTETVNGGLDFTLPNGLHTGYISNISFNDVHILVKGGNAVADTANLAPELGVGQYNVANLKVQPSYGIWARHVKNLTVKNSTFNYEKRDSRYAIFLDDVVGANLSSLKVVRASDNNTVIKLKDASALSTENIIYFNDEWGNSPTTLPAIRAGF
;
A
#
# COMPACT_ATOMS: atom_id res chain seq x y z
N MET A 1 -59.08 19.93 -11.01
CA MET A 1 -59.12 19.15 -9.75
C MET A 1 -57.75 18.85 -9.12
N LEU A 2 -56.64 19.40 -9.68
CA LEU A 2 -55.27 19.30 -9.16
C LEU A 2 -54.87 20.51 -8.27
N MET A 3 -55.66 21.59 -8.24
CA MET A 3 -55.38 22.83 -7.50
C MET A 3 -55.99 22.91 -6.09
N THR A 4 -56.85 21.97 -5.71
CA THR A 4 -57.49 21.94 -4.37
C THR A 4 -56.76 21.04 -3.37
N ARG A 5 -55.92 20.09 -3.82
CA ARG A 5 -55.08 19.25 -2.92
C ARG A 5 -53.75 19.91 -2.52
N LEU A 6 -53.26 20.90 -3.28
CA LEU A 6 -52.06 21.67 -2.90
C LEU A 6 -52.33 22.64 -1.72
N LYS A 7 -53.55 23.16 -1.58
CA LYS A 7 -53.88 24.10 -0.49
C LYS A 7 -54.02 23.44 0.88
N SER A 8 -54.36 22.14 0.93
CA SER A 8 -54.50 21.40 2.19
C SER A 8 -53.16 20.89 2.72
N LEU A 9 -52.20 20.55 1.85
CA LEU A 9 -50.82 20.22 2.25
C LEU A 9 -50.03 21.44 2.75
N PHE A 10 -50.30 22.63 2.21
CA PHE A 10 -49.64 23.87 2.64
C PHE A 10 -50.11 24.34 4.03
N PHE A 11 -51.37 24.07 4.40
CA PHE A 11 -51.92 24.44 5.71
C PHE A 11 -51.47 23.50 6.85
N ILE A 12 -51.25 22.21 6.55
CA ILE A 12 -50.73 21.24 7.54
C ILE A 12 -49.22 21.47 7.77
N LEU A 13 -48.48 21.91 6.75
CA LEU A 13 -47.06 22.28 6.88
C LEU A 13 -46.88 23.57 7.70
N LEU A 14 -47.77 24.56 7.58
CA LEU A 14 -47.75 25.76 8.42
C LEU A 14 -48.15 25.48 9.88
N MET A 15 -49.08 24.55 10.12
CA MET A 15 -49.53 24.24 11.48
C MET A 15 -48.55 23.33 12.24
N CYS A 16 -47.77 22.48 11.55
CA CYS A 16 -46.66 21.74 12.16
C CYS A 16 -45.42 22.63 12.41
N MET A 17 -45.20 23.67 11.59
CA MET A 17 -44.18 24.68 11.90
C MET A 17 -44.57 25.59 13.08
N ALA A 18 -45.87 25.76 13.35
CA ALA A 18 -46.37 26.55 14.50
C ALA A 18 -46.36 25.79 15.84
N ILE A 19 -46.32 24.45 15.84
CA ILE A 19 -46.30 23.65 17.08
C ILE A 19 -44.87 23.19 17.45
N CYS A 20 -43.93 23.13 16.49
CA CYS A 20 -42.49 23.00 16.81
C CYS A 20 -41.80 24.32 17.16
N SER A 21 -42.50 25.46 17.10
CA SER A 21 -41.99 26.76 17.57
C SER A 21 -42.58 27.20 18.92
N ALA A 22 -43.40 26.36 19.58
CA ALA A 22 -43.99 26.65 20.88
C ALA A 22 -43.30 25.99 22.09
N ILE A 23 -42.10 25.40 21.91
CA ILE A 23 -41.17 25.07 23.01
C ILE A 23 -39.75 25.52 22.61
N ALA A 24 -39.60 26.80 22.25
CA ALA A 24 -38.30 27.47 22.13
C ALA A 24 -38.46 29.00 22.27
N ASN A 25 -39.31 29.45 23.17
CA ASN A 25 -39.28 30.84 23.67
C ASN A 25 -38.89 30.82 25.14
N SER A 26 -37.67 30.33 25.42
CA SER A 26 -36.90 30.95 26.49
C SER A 26 -36.15 32.11 25.85
N THR A 27 -36.49 33.33 26.22
CA THR A 27 -35.70 34.53 25.97
C THR A 27 -34.31 34.37 26.60
N THR A 28 -33.39 33.74 25.87
CA THR A 28 -31.96 33.75 26.22
C THR A 28 -31.42 35.09 25.75
N ASN A 29 -30.93 35.91 26.68
CA ASN A 29 -30.21 37.15 26.35
C ASN A 29 -29.19 36.88 25.23
N PRO A 30 -29.00 37.78 24.24
CA PRO A 30 -28.00 37.58 23.21
C PRO A 30 -26.61 37.50 23.85
N VAL A 31 -26.00 36.32 23.88
CA VAL A 31 -24.71 36.09 24.55
C VAL A 31 -23.55 36.31 23.57
N THR A 32 -22.59 37.15 23.95
CA THR A 32 -21.34 37.43 23.21
C THR A 32 -20.13 36.64 23.76
N THR A 33 -20.39 35.68 24.64
CA THR A 33 -19.36 34.78 25.18
C THR A 33 -19.07 33.62 24.24
N ILE A 34 -17.79 33.31 24.09
CA ILE A 34 -17.29 32.22 23.26
C ILE A 34 -16.72 31.10 24.12
N GLU A 35 -16.69 29.89 23.57
CA GLU A 35 -15.97 28.74 24.10
C GLU A 35 -15.18 28.03 22.99
N ILE A 36 -14.32 27.08 23.40
CA ILE A 36 -13.46 26.33 22.48
C ILE A 36 -14.31 25.37 21.65
N SER A 37 -14.14 25.41 20.33
CA SER A 37 -14.80 24.47 19.42
C SER A 37 -14.29 23.04 19.61
N LYS A 38 -15.14 22.04 19.34
CA LYS A 38 -14.83 20.62 19.54
C LYS A 38 -13.58 20.18 18.76
N ASN A 39 -13.40 20.73 17.57
CA ASN A 39 -12.28 20.41 16.68
C ASN A 39 -11.18 21.49 16.70
N ALA A 40 -11.19 22.37 17.71
CA ALA A 40 -10.18 23.41 17.83
C ALA A 40 -8.82 22.81 18.18
N THR A 41 -7.79 23.25 17.48
CA THR A 41 -6.39 22.81 17.63
C THR A 41 -5.45 23.98 17.95
N HIS A 42 -5.90 25.23 17.80
CA HIS A 42 -5.05 26.41 17.96
C HIS A 42 -5.43 27.29 19.16
N ILE A 43 -6.37 26.87 20.01
CA ILE A 43 -6.69 27.56 21.26
C ILE A 43 -5.92 26.93 22.42
N VAL A 44 -5.23 27.75 23.20
CA VAL A 44 -4.56 27.34 24.45
C VAL A 44 -5.49 27.50 25.65
N ARG A 45 -6.22 28.61 25.71
CA ARG A 45 -7.28 28.90 26.68
C ARG A 45 -8.06 30.15 26.29
N ILE A 46 -9.26 30.28 26.83
CA ILE A 46 -10.08 31.50 26.75
C ILE A 46 -10.28 32.00 28.18
N THR A 47 -9.96 33.27 28.44
CA THR A 47 -10.28 33.96 29.71
C THR A 47 -11.46 34.90 29.50
N ASN A 48 -11.78 35.73 30.50
CA ASN A 48 -12.91 36.67 30.41
C ASN A 48 -12.77 37.67 29.24
N ASP A 49 -11.55 38.10 28.93
CA ASP A 49 -11.25 39.16 27.96
C ASP A 49 -10.07 38.83 27.02
N THR A 50 -9.49 37.62 27.12
CA THR A 50 -8.31 37.24 26.35
C THR A 50 -8.50 35.88 25.69
N LEU A 51 -8.15 35.81 24.41
CA LEU A 51 -8.07 34.59 23.61
C LEU A 51 -6.59 34.24 23.42
N VAL A 52 -6.15 33.16 24.08
CA VAL A 52 -4.75 32.70 23.96
C VAL A 52 -4.64 31.66 22.86
N LEU A 53 -3.88 31.98 21.81
CA LEU A 53 -3.69 31.15 20.63
C LEU A 53 -2.30 30.51 20.61
N VAL A 54 -2.21 29.38 19.91
CA VAL A 54 -0.96 28.68 19.61
C VAL A 54 -0.09 29.53 18.67
N SER A 55 1.21 29.53 18.93
CA SER A 55 2.25 29.99 18.00
C SER A 55 3.47 29.07 18.08
N GLY A 56 4.26 29.03 17.02
CA GLY A 56 5.46 28.18 16.90
C GLY A 56 5.73 27.85 15.44
N THR A 57 6.64 26.92 15.18
CA THR A 57 6.97 26.47 13.82
C THR A 57 6.94 24.95 13.66
N THR A 58 6.77 24.49 12.42
CA THR A 58 6.88 23.08 12.04
C THR A 58 7.52 22.95 10.66
N TYR A 59 8.09 21.79 10.34
CA TYR A 59 8.44 21.46 8.95
C TYR A 59 7.22 20.92 8.22
N CYS A 60 6.99 21.47 7.02
CA CYS A 60 5.94 21.06 6.09
C CYS A 60 6.43 21.34 4.66
N PHE A 61 6.72 20.27 3.93
CA PHE A 61 7.09 20.35 2.51
C PHE A 61 5.93 19.86 1.67
N THR A 62 5.59 20.61 0.63
CA THR A 62 4.82 20.12 -0.51
C THR A 62 5.76 19.91 -1.69
N VAL A 63 5.27 19.27 -2.75
CA VAL A 63 6.01 19.14 -4.02
C VAL A 63 6.47 20.49 -4.61
N ASP A 64 5.79 21.59 -4.26
CA ASP A 64 6.13 22.93 -4.75
C ASP A 64 7.11 23.67 -3.82
N THR A 65 7.20 23.28 -2.55
CA THR A 65 8.09 23.90 -1.56
C THR A 65 9.55 23.79 -2.01
N PRO A 66 10.31 24.90 -2.12
CA PRO A 66 11.75 24.84 -2.37
C PRO A 66 12.51 24.09 -1.27
N GLU A 67 13.67 23.54 -1.62
CA GLU A 67 14.58 22.99 -0.62
C GLU A 67 14.88 24.05 0.45
N ASP A 68 14.95 23.63 1.72
CA ASP A 68 15.16 24.48 2.89
C ASP A 68 14.07 25.52 3.22
N LYS A 69 12.99 25.59 2.43
CA LYS A 69 11.85 26.50 2.67
C LYS A 69 10.63 25.82 3.28
N GLY A 70 10.81 24.66 3.89
CA GLY A 70 9.74 23.91 4.55
C GLY A 70 9.44 24.32 6.00
N LEU A 71 10.23 25.20 6.61
CA LEU A 71 9.91 25.71 7.95
C LEU A 71 8.76 26.73 7.86
N VAL A 72 7.60 26.40 8.43
CA VAL A 72 6.38 27.22 8.37
C VAL A 72 5.86 27.57 9.77
N ALA A 73 5.18 28.71 9.88
CA ALA A 73 4.52 29.12 11.12
C ALA A 73 3.26 28.28 11.38
N THR A 74 2.98 28.04 12.66
CA THR A 74 1.81 27.30 13.15
C THR A 74 0.69 28.22 13.65
N THR A 75 0.93 29.53 13.66
CA THR A 75 -0.07 30.54 13.98
C THR A 75 -1.14 30.58 12.90
N ILE A 76 -2.40 30.69 13.31
CA ILE A 76 -3.54 30.82 12.39
C ILE A 76 -3.78 32.28 11.95
N ASP A 77 -4.48 32.43 10.84
CA ASP A 77 -4.94 33.72 10.33
C ASP A 77 -6.35 34.11 10.82
N VAL A 78 -6.80 35.31 10.42
CA VAL A 78 -8.14 35.83 10.72
C VAL A 78 -9.26 34.93 10.20
N GLN A 79 -9.09 34.32 9.02
CA GLN A 79 -10.12 33.51 8.37
C GLN A 79 -10.30 32.15 9.03
N GLN A 80 -9.23 31.62 9.63
CA GLN A 80 -9.20 30.34 10.33
C GLN A 80 -9.75 30.44 11.76
N LEU A 81 -9.66 31.61 12.41
CA LEU A 81 -10.07 31.79 13.80
C LEU A 81 -11.53 31.39 14.12
N PRO A 82 -12.54 31.72 13.30
CA PRO A 82 -13.92 31.32 13.56
C PRO A 82 -14.13 29.80 13.69
N GLN A 83 -13.27 28.97 13.11
CA GLN A 83 -13.36 27.51 13.22
C GLN A 83 -12.87 27.00 14.58
N GLN A 84 -12.12 27.81 15.33
CA GLN A 84 -11.53 27.46 16.61
C GLN A 84 -12.44 27.77 17.81
N ILE A 85 -13.49 28.56 17.60
CA ILE A 85 -14.38 29.06 18.64
C ILE A 85 -15.84 28.83 18.27
N ARG A 86 -16.73 28.81 19.26
CA ARG A 86 -18.18 28.79 19.07
C ARG A 86 -18.87 29.56 20.18
N SER A 87 -20.16 29.88 19.99
CA SER A 87 -20.96 30.42 21.09
C SER A 87 -21.13 29.41 22.22
N LYS A 88 -21.04 29.90 23.46
CA LYS A 88 -21.21 29.09 24.68
C LYS A 88 -22.63 28.55 24.85
N ASP A 89 -23.64 29.26 24.34
CA ASP A 89 -25.06 28.90 24.46
C ASP A 89 -25.66 28.37 23.15
N GLY A 90 -24.86 28.28 22.09
CA GLY A 90 -25.31 27.87 20.75
C GLY A 90 -25.95 28.97 19.90
N SER A 91 -26.06 30.20 20.41
CA SER A 91 -26.56 31.34 19.62
C SER A 91 -25.64 31.68 18.43
N SER A 92 -26.23 32.25 17.37
CA SER A 92 -25.45 32.76 16.25
C SER A 92 -24.67 34.02 16.64
N GLN A 93 -23.41 34.10 16.21
CA GLN A 93 -22.51 35.21 16.52
C GLN A 93 -21.80 35.67 15.23
N LYS A 94 -21.44 36.96 15.17
CA LYS A 94 -20.59 37.55 14.12
C LYS A 94 -19.23 37.88 14.73
N TYR A 95 -18.18 37.72 13.93
CA TYR A 95 -16.80 37.92 14.37
C TYR A 95 -16.11 38.96 13.48
N SER A 96 -15.38 39.90 14.09
CA SER A 96 -14.46 40.79 13.39
C SER A 96 -13.14 40.91 14.15
N VAL A 97 -12.03 41.09 13.44
CA VAL A 97 -10.71 41.26 14.04
C VAL A 97 -10.19 42.66 13.72
N THR A 98 -9.60 43.31 14.70
CA THR A 98 -8.82 44.54 14.52
C THR A 98 -7.39 44.34 14.97
N ASP A 99 -6.44 45.06 14.37
CA ASP A 99 -5.06 45.11 14.85
C ASP A 99 -4.97 45.83 16.22
N LYS A 100 -3.79 45.84 16.83
CA LYS A 100 -3.53 46.55 18.09
C LYS A 100 -3.81 48.06 18.06
N LYS A 101 -3.93 48.66 16.88
CA LYS A 101 -4.24 50.08 16.67
C LYS A 101 -5.73 50.32 16.40
N GLY A 102 -6.53 49.25 16.30
CA GLY A 102 -7.97 49.31 16.04
C GLY A 102 -8.34 49.27 14.55
N ASN A 103 -7.39 49.07 13.64
CA ASN A 103 -7.70 48.95 12.21
C ASN A 103 -8.30 47.58 11.91
N ILE A 104 -9.33 47.51 11.07
CA ILE A 104 -9.96 46.24 10.67
C ILE A 104 -8.94 45.37 9.94
N LYS A 105 -8.89 44.10 10.34
CA LYS A 105 -8.04 43.07 9.75
C LYS A 105 -8.94 41.95 9.25
N SER A 106 -9.09 41.85 7.93
CA SER A 106 -9.91 40.81 7.29
C SER A 106 -9.12 39.58 6.90
N ASP A 107 -7.78 39.67 6.89
CA ASP A 107 -6.88 38.58 6.48
C ASP A 107 -5.50 38.71 7.16
N GLY A 108 -4.66 37.70 6.98
CA GLY A 108 -3.29 37.64 7.48
C GLY A 108 -3.15 37.04 8.88
N PRO A 109 -1.90 36.79 9.31
CA PRO A 109 -1.62 36.07 10.55
C PRO A 109 -2.07 36.87 11.76
N LEU A 110 -2.69 36.24 12.75
CA LEU A 110 -3.03 36.88 14.01
C LEU A 110 -1.78 37.22 14.81
N LEU A 111 -1.76 38.39 15.45
CA LEU A 111 -0.63 38.86 16.25
C LEU A 111 -1.05 39.14 17.70
N SER A 112 -0.12 39.01 18.64
CA SER A 112 -0.37 39.44 20.02
C SER A 112 -0.72 40.93 20.06
N GLY A 113 -1.85 41.25 20.69
CA GLY A 113 -2.41 42.60 20.76
C GLY A 113 -3.54 42.89 19.76
N ASP A 114 -3.75 42.03 18.75
CA ASP A 114 -4.96 42.08 17.93
C ASP A 114 -6.20 41.86 18.82
N GLN A 115 -7.39 42.27 18.37
CA GLN A 115 -8.63 42.15 19.13
C GLN A 115 -9.71 41.46 18.29
N LEU A 116 -10.29 40.39 18.84
CA LEU A 116 -11.51 39.77 18.32
C LEU A 116 -12.71 40.47 18.94
N THR A 117 -13.60 41.02 18.12
CA THR A 117 -14.93 41.48 18.52
C THR A 117 -15.96 40.43 18.16
N VAL A 118 -16.70 39.95 19.16
CA VAL A 118 -17.84 39.04 19.03
C VAL A 118 -19.11 39.84 19.16
N THR A 119 -19.95 39.83 18.14
CA THR A 119 -21.22 40.55 18.09
C THR A 119 -22.38 39.55 18.08
N SER A 120 -23.42 39.81 18.87
CA SER A 120 -24.64 39.01 18.90
C SER A 120 -25.36 39.01 17.54
N ALA A 121 -26.22 38.01 17.30
CA ALA A 121 -26.97 37.88 16.05
C ALA A 121 -27.76 39.15 15.66
N ASP A 122 -28.36 39.81 16.66
CA ASP A 122 -29.14 41.05 16.51
C ASP A 122 -28.30 42.32 16.31
N GLY A 123 -26.97 42.24 16.46
CA GLY A 123 -26.06 43.36 16.33
C GLY A 123 -26.02 44.31 17.54
N GLN A 124 -26.81 44.07 18.59
CA GLN A 124 -27.00 45.03 19.69
C GLN A 124 -25.94 44.90 20.79
N HIS A 125 -25.30 43.74 20.92
CA HIS A 125 -24.32 43.47 21.96
C HIS A 125 -22.99 43.06 21.34
N SER A 126 -21.89 43.56 21.90
CA SER A 126 -20.54 43.15 21.49
C SER A 126 -19.65 42.91 22.69
N LYS A 127 -18.68 42.01 22.52
CA LYS A 127 -17.62 41.76 23.50
C LYS A 127 -16.29 41.62 22.80
N LYS A 128 -15.25 42.21 23.39
CA LYS A 128 -13.89 42.17 22.88
C LYS A 128 -13.05 41.14 23.62
N TYR A 129 -12.19 40.47 22.87
CA TYR A 129 -11.15 39.58 23.37
C TYR A 129 -9.80 40.01 22.80
N PHE A 130 -8.82 40.29 23.66
CA PHE A 130 -7.44 40.50 23.26
C PHE A 130 -6.83 39.18 22.81
N ILE A 131 -6.12 39.18 21.69
CA ILE A 131 -5.40 38.02 21.19
C ILE A 131 -4.01 38.01 21.80
N LEU A 132 -3.64 36.88 22.38
CA LEU A 132 -2.30 36.62 22.89
C LEU A 132 -1.76 35.34 22.26
N LEU A 133 -0.62 35.40 21.59
CA LEU A 133 0.07 34.22 21.09
C LEU A 133 0.96 33.61 22.17
N LYS A 134 0.98 32.28 22.27
CA LYS A 134 1.84 31.54 23.19
C LYS A 134 2.56 30.38 22.47
N PRO A 135 3.90 30.24 22.63
CA PRO A 135 4.64 29.07 22.17
C PRO A 135 4.07 27.77 22.74
N MET A 136 3.42 26.98 21.88
CA MET A 136 2.74 25.72 22.19
C MET A 136 2.70 24.85 20.92
N ALA A 137 2.59 23.53 21.06
CA ALA A 137 2.36 22.69 19.90
C ALA A 137 0.90 22.84 19.44
N VAL A 138 0.64 22.79 18.12
CA VAL A 138 -0.72 22.68 17.60
C VAL A 138 -1.38 21.46 18.22
N GLY A 139 -2.58 21.62 18.79
CA GLY A 139 -3.34 20.54 19.42
C GLY A 139 -3.53 19.37 18.47
N GLY A 140 -3.33 18.16 18.98
CA GLY A 140 -3.63 16.94 18.25
C GLY A 140 -5.13 16.65 18.15
N GLN A 141 -5.45 15.42 17.81
CA GLN A 141 -6.80 14.90 17.76
C GLN A 141 -6.89 13.58 18.51
N LEU A 142 -7.86 13.46 19.42
CA LEU A 142 -8.22 12.22 20.09
C LEU A 142 -9.63 11.80 19.68
N SER A 143 -9.79 10.57 19.23
CA SER A 143 -11.11 10.04 18.89
C SER A 143 -11.29 8.62 19.41
N LEU A 144 -12.56 8.23 19.57
CA LEU A 144 -12.98 6.88 19.92
C LEU A 144 -13.50 6.20 18.65
N GLN A 145 -13.20 4.92 18.48
CA GLN A 145 -13.83 4.13 17.42
C GLN A 145 -15.35 4.08 17.58
N HIS A 146 -15.82 3.92 18.81
CA HIS A 146 -17.24 3.94 19.18
C HIS A 146 -17.46 5.01 20.25
N GLN A 147 -18.41 5.92 20.01
CA GLN A 147 -18.73 7.01 20.95
C GLN A 147 -19.70 6.57 22.06
N GLN A 148 -20.19 5.34 22.00
CA GLN A 148 -21.13 4.77 22.96
C GLN A 148 -20.67 3.38 23.41
N ALA A 149 -21.04 3.02 24.64
CA ALA A 149 -20.85 1.68 25.18
C ALA A 149 -22.01 1.29 26.10
N THR A 150 -22.25 -0.01 26.25
CA THR A 150 -23.32 -0.54 27.08
C THR A 150 -22.81 -0.83 28.50
N VAL A 151 -23.58 -0.44 29.52
CA VAL A 151 -23.28 -0.79 30.92
C VAL A 151 -23.16 -2.31 31.09
N ASN A 152 -22.16 -2.74 31.87
CA ASN A 152 -21.86 -4.12 32.21
C ASN A 152 -21.58 -5.06 31.01
N SER A 153 -21.44 -4.54 29.80
CA SER A 153 -20.94 -5.26 28.64
C SER A 153 -19.41 -5.33 28.69
N LYS A 154 -18.83 -6.48 28.36
CA LYS A 154 -17.39 -6.61 28.13
C LYS A 154 -17.10 -6.27 26.66
N GLY A 155 -16.22 -5.31 26.42
CA GLY A 155 -15.87 -4.88 25.08
C GLY A 155 -14.43 -4.41 24.94
N LYS A 156 -14.08 -4.00 23.71
CA LYS A 156 -12.82 -3.33 23.41
C LYS A 156 -13.05 -1.83 23.37
N LEU A 157 -12.16 -1.07 23.99
CA LEU A 157 -12.11 0.39 23.86
C LEU A 157 -10.95 0.75 22.94
N THR A 158 -11.25 1.28 21.76
CA THR A 158 -10.24 1.75 20.81
C THR A 158 -10.19 3.27 20.78
N LEU A 159 -9.01 3.81 21.05
CA LEU A 159 -8.66 5.23 20.99
C LEU A 159 -7.70 5.46 19.82
N TYR A 160 -7.94 6.52 19.06
CA TYR A 160 -7.03 7.00 18.02
C TYR A 160 -6.49 8.36 18.41
N PHE A 161 -5.17 8.53 18.36
CA PHE A 161 -4.51 9.80 18.56
C PHE A 161 -3.71 10.19 17.32
N SER A 162 -3.81 11.46 16.94
CA SER A 162 -2.99 12.09 15.89
C SER A 162 -2.38 13.39 16.44
N ALA A 163 -1.07 13.53 16.38
CA ALA A 163 -0.38 14.76 16.74
C ALA A 163 -0.69 15.88 15.73
N GLY A 164 -0.87 17.11 16.23
CA GLY A 164 -1.13 18.28 15.38
C GLY A 164 0.07 18.70 14.53
N GLN A 165 1.27 18.26 14.90
CA GLN A 165 2.53 18.51 14.20
C GLN A 165 3.29 17.20 14.05
N ARG A 166 3.88 16.99 12.87
CA ARG A 166 4.87 15.93 12.67
C ARG A 166 6.12 16.28 13.48
N THR A 167 6.82 15.31 14.05
CA THR A 167 8.02 15.56 14.85
C THR A 167 8.74 14.23 15.14
N PRO A 168 10.09 14.21 15.25
CA PRO A 168 10.80 13.09 15.85
C PRO A 168 10.66 13.10 17.38
N ASP A 169 10.99 11.99 18.04
CA ASP A 169 11.06 11.85 19.50
C ASP A 169 9.85 12.44 20.26
N ALA A 170 8.65 12.21 19.75
CA ALA A 170 7.41 12.66 20.37
C ALA A 170 7.14 11.88 21.67
N THR A 171 6.48 12.55 22.62
CA THR A 171 5.82 11.89 23.76
C THR A 171 4.33 12.14 23.70
N VAL A 172 3.52 11.18 24.14
CA VAL A 172 2.06 11.29 24.19
C VAL A 172 1.57 10.81 25.55
N ARG A 173 0.64 11.53 26.15
CA ARG A 173 -0.10 11.10 27.35
C ARG A 173 -1.57 10.99 27.01
N ILE A 174 -2.20 9.87 27.33
CA ILE A 174 -3.65 9.67 27.23
C ILE A 174 -4.21 9.44 28.63
N PHE A 175 -5.15 10.30 29.02
CA PHE A 175 -5.79 10.30 30.32
C PHE A 175 -7.10 9.53 30.22
N LEU A 176 -7.13 8.37 30.87
CA LEU A 176 -8.29 7.50 30.98
C LEU A 176 -9.06 7.85 32.27
N PRO A 177 -10.38 8.06 32.21
CA PRO A 177 -11.20 8.26 33.41
C PRO A 177 -11.21 7.02 34.32
N ALA A 178 -11.66 7.21 35.56
CA ALA A 178 -11.80 6.12 36.52
C ALA A 178 -12.76 5.03 35.99
N GLY A 179 -12.49 3.77 36.36
CA GLY A 179 -13.26 2.60 35.92
C GLY A 179 -12.69 1.88 34.68
N ILE A 180 -11.70 2.45 34.00
CA ILE A 180 -11.02 1.80 32.87
C ILE A 180 -9.68 1.23 33.34
N ASN A 181 -9.58 -0.10 33.41
CA ASN A 181 -8.38 -0.80 33.86
C ASN A 181 -7.47 -1.20 32.68
N ALA A 182 -6.57 -0.29 32.30
CA ALA A 182 -5.51 -0.59 31.36
C ALA A 182 -4.28 -1.20 32.08
N THR A 183 -3.73 -2.25 31.48
CA THR A 183 -2.51 -2.96 31.92
C THR A 183 -1.57 -3.11 30.72
N MET A 184 -0.32 -3.48 31.00
CA MET A 184 0.66 -3.71 29.93
C MET A 184 0.32 -4.93 29.03
N ASP A 185 -0.54 -5.84 29.51
CA ASP A 185 -0.92 -7.09 28.84
C ASP A 185 -2.25 -7.04 28.08
N ASN A 186 -3.26 -6.34 28.63
CA ASN A 186 -4.58 -6.21 27.99
C ASN A 186 -4.69 -5.01 27.05
N THR A 187 -3.65 -4.20 26.94
CA THR A 187 -3.61 -3.02 26.09
C THR A 187 -2.63 -3.22 24.95
N THR A 188 -3.08 -2.98 23.72
CA THR A 188 -2.21 -2.92 22.54
C THR A 188 -2.10 -1.50 22.02
N VAL A 189 -1.01 -1.23 21.31
CA VAL A 189 -0.78 0.01 20.58
C VAL A 189 -0.26 -0.30 19.19
N ASN A 190 -0.60 0.55 18.24
CA ASN A 190 -0.02 0.56 16.91
C ASN A 190 0.46 1.96 16.61
N VAL A 191 1.79 2.09 16.48
CA VAL A 191 2.50 3.35 16.26
C VAL A 191 2.69 3.53 14.76
N ILE A 192 2.15 4.61 14.20
CA ILE A 192 2.23 5.01 12.77
C ILE A 192 1.95 3.88 11.77
N GLY A 193 1.17 2.87 12.16
CA GLY A 193 0.80 1.75 11.30
C GLY A 193 1.81 0.60 11.23
N ARG A 194 2.76 0.50 12.18
CA ARG A 194 3.73 -0.64 12.28
C ARG A 194 3.09 -1.98 12.67
N GLY A 195 1.80 -1.98 13.02
CA GLY A 195 1.07 -3.15 13.49
C GLY A 195 0.77 -3.08 14.99
N ASP A 196 -0.28 -3.79 15.41
CA ASP A 196 -0.72 -3.83 16.81
C ASP A 196 0.24 -4.69 17.65
N VAL A 197 0.79 -4.13 18.73
CA VAL A 197 1.67 -4.82 19.70
C VAL A 197 1.19 -4.56 21.12
N LYS A 198 1.38 -5.49 22.06
CA LYS A 198 1.07 -5.24 23.48
C LYS A 198 1.99 -4.14 24.03
N LEU A 199 1.51 -3.36 25.00
CA LEU A 199 2.32 -2.28 25.59
C LEU A 199 3.65 -2.79 26.17
N LYS A 200 3.67 -3.99 26.79
CA LYS A 200 4.90 -4.60 27.33
C LYS A 200 5.94 -4.93 26.25
N ASP A 201 5.51 -5.14 25.02
CA ASP A 201 6.35 -5.61 23.92
C ASP A 201 6.73 -4.46 22.96
N LEU A 202 6.23 -3.24 23.19
CA LEU A 202 6.45 -2.08 22.31
C LEU A 202 7.95 -1.76 22.12
N SER A 203 8.74 -1.81 23.19
CA SER A 203 10.17 -1.52 23.11
C SER A 203 10.97 -2.61 22.39
N SER A 204 10.41 -3.81 22.26
CA SER A 204 11.01 -4.94 21.53
C SER A 204 10.43 -5.15 20.13
N GLN A 205 9.42 -4.36 19.73
CA GLN A 205 8.89 -4.42 18.37
C GLN A 205 10.00 -4.05 17.37
N SER A 206 10.09 -4.81 16.29
CA SER A 206 11.07 -4.52 15.23
C SER A 206 10.89 -3.10 14.68
N ILE A 207 12.01 -2.38 14.56
CA ILE A 207 12.07 -1.08 13.88
C ILE A 207 12.14 -1.22 12.34
N GLY A 208 12.27 -2.45 11.85
CA GLY A 208 12.58 -2.77 10.45
C GLY A 208 14.09 -2.92 10.23
N ARG A 209 14.50 -3.31 9.03
CA ARG A 209 15.91 -3.26 8.61
C ARG A 209 16.38 -1.81 8.43
N VAL A 210 17.50 -1.48 9.06
CA VAL A 210 18.12 -0.15 9.04
C VAL A 210 19.64 -0.26 8.98
N GLY A 211 20.31 0.77 8.48
CA GLY A 211 21.76 0.95 8.60
C GLY A 211 22.16 1.54 9.95
N GLY A 212 23.45 1.49 10.25
CA GLY A 212 23.99 1.87 11.57
C GLY A 212 23.78 3.33 12.01
N ASN A 213 23.39 4.24 11.11
CA ASN A 213 23.17 5.66 11.43
C ASN A 213 21.70 6.01 11.69
N TYR A 214 20.79 5.04 11.82
CA TYR A 214 19.40 5.32 12.19
C TYR A 214 19.29 5.60 13.69
N SER A 215 18.61 6.67 14.09
CA SER A 215 18.68 7.15 15.49
C SER A 215 17.82 6.34 16.48
N TYR A 216 16.91 5.50 15.99
CA TYR A 216 15.99 4.74 16.84
C TYR A 216 16.42 3.29 16.94
N SER A 217 16.58 2.79 18.17
CA SER A 217 16.81 1.37 18.46
C SER A 217 15.55 0.59 18.85
N LYS A 218 14.42 1.29 18.94
CA LYS A 218 13.09 0.76 19.31
C LYS A 218 11.99 1.65 18.76
N VAL A 219 10.78 1.09 18.61
CA VAL A 219 9.60 1.82 18.11
C VAL A 219 9.11 2.87 19.10
N GLY A 220 9.23 2.59 20.40
CA GLY A 220 8.84 3.50 21.47
C GLY A 220 8.86 2.84 22.84
N ASN A 221 8.45 3.57 23.87
CA ASN A 221 8.24 3.05 25.22
C ASN A 221 6.81 3.36 25.68
N ALA A 222 6.28 2.55 26.60
CA ALA A 222 4.99 2.77 27.23
C ALA A 222 5.08 2.60 28.76
N ARG A 223 4.36 3.44 29.50
CA ARG A 223 4.18 3.34 30.96
C ARG A 223 2.73 3.64 31.35
N ILE A 224 2.28 3.05 32.45
CA ILE A 224 0.95 3.27 33.02
C ILE A 224 1.10 3.90 34.39
N MET A 225 0.46 5.06 34.61
CA MET A 225 0.50 5.80 35.88
C MET A 225 -0.91 5.88 36.47
N LYS A 226 -1.15 5.16 37.57
CA LYS A 226 -2.41 5.24 38.31
C LYS A 226 -2.46 6.53 39.14
N GLN A 227 -3.60 7.19 39.16
CA GLN A 227 -3.83 8.42 39.91
C GLN A 227 -4.69 8.15 41.16
N ASN A 228 -4.57 8.98 42.18
CA ASN A 228 -5.30 8.83 43.46
C ASN A 228 -6.82 8.87 43.30
N ASN A 229 -7.33 9.55 42.26
CA ASN A 229 -8.76 9.63 41.93
C ASN A 229 -9.27 8.43 41.12
N GLY A 230 -8.47 7.36 40.97
CA GLY A 230 -8.81 6.17 40.19
C GLY A 230 -8.64 6.30 38.68
N SER A 231 -8.29 7.47 38.16
CA SER A 231 -7.93 7.66 36.74
C SER A 231 -6.56 7.06 36.42
N THR A 232 -6.29 6.81 35.14
CA THR A 232 -5.05 6.22 34.67
C THR A 232 -4.46 7.05 33.53
N VAL A 233 -3.15 7.25 33.52
CA VAL A 233 -2.46 7.89 32.40
C VAL A 233 -1.61 6.85 31.67
N LEU A 234 -1.89 6.65 30.39
CA LEU A 234 -1.00 5.94 29.47
C LEU A 234 0.00 6.96 28.94
N ALA A 235 1.29 6.74 29.14
CA ALA A 235 2.31 7.62 28.61
C ALA A 235 3.26 6.86 27.67
N PHE A 236 3.47 7.44 26.50
CA PHE A 236 4.32 6.94 25.44
C PHE A 236 5.46 7.93 25.17
N GLY A 237 6.61 7.43 24.75
CA GLY A 237 7.77 8.26 24.41
C GLY A 237 8.71 7.59 23.42
N ASN A 238 9.65 8.35 22.88
CA ASN A 238 10.58 7.94 21.82
C ASN A 238 9.86 7.50 20.55
N LEU A 239 8.83 8.26 20.16
CA LEU A 239 8.01 7.97 18.98
C LEU A 239 8.45 8.85 17.80
N ASP A 240 8.64 8.24 16.63
CA ASP A 240 8.87 8.98 15.39
C ASP A 240 7.54 9.25 14.67
N PHE A 241 7.04 10.49 14.74
CA PHE A 241 5.81 10.92 14.06
C PHE A 241 6.08 11.72 12.79
N ARG A 242 7.30 11.71 12.25
CA ARG A 242 7.60 12.35 10.96
C ARG A 242 6.84 11.71 9.79
N PRO A 243 6.67 10.36 9.73
CA PRO A 243 5.84 9.74 8.70
C PRO A 243 4.36 10.05 8.92
N SER A 244 3.61 10.19 7.82
CA SER A 244 2.16 10.42 7.85
C SER A 244 1.44 9.19 7.33
N ASN A 245 0.92 8.37 8.23
CA ASN A 245 0.33 7.06 7.95
C ASN A 245 -1.07 6.94 8.60
N GLY A 246 -1.89 7.98 8.49
CA GLY A 246 -3.15 8.11 9.23
C GLY A 246 -2.93 8.42 10.72
N HIS A 247 -3.59 7.68 11.62
CA HIS A 247 -3.45 7.90 13.06
C HIS A 247 -2.06 7.55 13.60
N ASP A 248 -1.49 8.40 14.45
CA ASP A 248 -0.17 8.18 15.02
C ASP A 248 -0.16 7.06 16.04
N LEU A 249 -1.20 7.00 16.87
CA LEU A 249 -1.43 5.89 17.79
C LEU A 249 -2.85 5.35 17.61
N LYS A 250 -2.97 4.03 17.51
CA LYS A 250 -4.21 3.30 17.79
C LYS A 250 -3.97 2.50 19.06
N VAL A 251 -4.69 2.83 20.13
CA VAL A 251 -4.61 2.13 21.42
C VAL A 251 -5.89 1.32 21.62
N VAL A 252 -5.77 0.03 21.88
CA VAL A 252 -6.91 -0.86 22.12
C VAL A 252 -6.78 -1.45 23.52
N ILE A 253 -7.74 -1.15 24.40
CA ILE A 253 -7.84 -1.75 25.72
C ILE A 253 -8.89 -2.85 25.66
N SER A 254 -8.48 -4.08 25.94
CA SER A 254 -9.37 -5.25 25.95
C SER A 254 -10.05 -5.42 27.31
N ASP A 255 -11.21 -6.09 27.30
CA ASP A 255 -11.98 -6.44 28.49
C ASP A 255 -12.44 -5.23 29.33
N VAL A 256 -12.72 -4.11 28.67
CA VAL A 256 -13.30 -2.94 29.32
C VAL A 256 -14.75 -3.24 29.67
N LYS A 257 -15.09 -3.07 30.95
CA LYS A 257 -16.45 -3.21 31.50
C LYS A 257 -16.73 -2.05 32.43
N LEU A 258 -17.71 -1.22 32.06
CA LEU A 258 -18.13 -0.05 32.84
C LEU A 258 -19.47 -0.34 33.52
N ASP A 259 -19.56 -0.11 34.82
CA ASP A 259 -20.71 -0.48 35.65
C ASP A 259 -21.75 0.64 35.81
N LYS A 260 -21.39 1.87 35.42
CA LYS A 260 -22.23 3.06 35.55
C LYS A 260 -22.45 3.76 34.22
N ALA A 261 -23.72 4.05 33.93
CA ALA A 261 -24.08 4.95 32.84
C ALA A 261 -23.60 6.38 33.14
N GLY A 262 -23.24 7.10 32.08
CA GLY A 262 -22.72 8.47 32.21
C GLY A 262 -21.73 8.83 31.12
N LEU A 263 -21.12 10.00 31.26
CA LEU A 263 -20.10 10.51 30.35
C LEU A 263 -18.71 10.21 30.91
N TYR A 264 -17.87 9.57 30.10
CA TYR A 264 -16.49 9.26 30.41
C TYR A 264 -15.60 10.09 29.50
N SER A 265 -14.98 11.11 30.07
CA SER A 265 -14.15 12.06 29.32
C SER A 265 -12.69 11.60 29.27
N PHE A 266 -12.13 11.62 28.07
CA PHE A 266 -10.75 11.33 27.77
C PHE A 266 -10.07 12.62 27.32
N LYS A 267 -8.77 12.69 27.58
CA LYS A 267 -7.89 13.76 27.11
C LYS A 267 -6.59 13.13 26.62
N ALA A 268 -5.96 13.74 25.63
CA ALA A 268 -4.57 13.50 25.30
C ALA A 268 -3.78 14.81 25.35
N ASP A 269 -2.47 14.72 25.54
CA ASP A 269 -1.53 15.80 25.19
C ASP A 269 -0.22 15.18 24.70
N TYR A 270 0.58 15.96 23.97
CA TYR A 270 1.83 15.48 23.38
C TYR A 270 2.91 16.55 23.35
N THR A 271 4.14 16.12 23.05
CA THR A 271 5.30 17.00 22.90
C THR A 271 5.94 16.86 21.52
N THR A 272 6.53 17.95 21.04
CA THR A 272 7.47 17.95 19.92
C THR A 272 8.90 18.07 20.41
N SER A 273 9.86 17.61 19.59
CA SER A 273 11.30 17.80 19.85
C SER A 273 11.97 18.73 18.82
N LYS A 274 11.45 18.74 17.59
CA LYS A 274 11.88 19.61 16.49
C LYS A 274 10.66 20.14 15.74
N PRO A 275 10.79 21.31 15.07
CA PRO A 275 11.92 22.26 15.15
C PRO A 275 12.04 22.93 16.52
N GLU A 276 10.96 22.91 17.30
CA GLU A 276 10.89 23.45 18.66
C GLU A 276 10.42 22.38 19.65
N ILE A 277 10.85 22.49 20.90
CA ILE A 277 10.37 21.66 22.00
C ILE A 277 9.11 22.32 22.57
N LEU A 278 7.95 21.80 22.20
CA LEU A 278 6.66 22.38 22.55
C LEU A 278 5.75 21.33 23.18
N HIS A 279 4.77 21.79 23.93
CA HIS A 279 3.73 20.96 24.54
C HIS A 279 2.36 21.38 24.00
N SER A 280 1.48 20.43 23.71
CA SER A 280 0.09 20.74 23.38
C SER A 280 -0.74 21.04 24.63
N ALA A 281 -1.87 21.72 24.46
CA ALA A 281 -2.72 22.15 25.57
C ALA A 281 -3.60 20.99 26.13
N GLY A 282 -3.86 19.97 25.32
CA GLY A 282 -4.73 18.84 25.65
C GLY A 282 -6.18 19.25 25.87
N ILE A 283 -6.71 20.08 24.99
CA ILE A 283 -8.09 20.59 25.02
C ILE A 283 -8.65 20.58 23.59
N GLY A 284 -9.94 20.90 23.42
CA GLY A 284 -10.56 20.94 22.09
C GLY A 284 -10.51 19.57 21.42
N ALA A 285 -9.86 19.50 20.25
CA ALA A 285 -9.74 18.27 19.45
C ALA A 285 -9.00 17.12 20.17
N GLU A 286 -8.19 17.41 21.19
CA GLU A 286 -7.47 16.41 21.98
C GLU A 286 -8.34 15.76 23.07
N THR A 287 -9.66 15.96 23.02
CA THR A 287 -10.61 15.37 23.96
C THR A 287 -11.62 14.47 23.25
N ALA A 288 -12.04 13.41 23.93
CA ALA A 288 -13.09 12.52 23.46
C ALA A 288 -14.02 12.17 24.62
N VAL A 289 -15.28 11.87 24.32
CA VAL A 289 -16.27 11.49 25.34
C VAL A 289 -16.93 10.19 24.92
N LEU A 290 -16.86 9.18 25.78
CA LEU A 290 -17.62 7.95 25.67
C LEU A 290 -18.92 8.12 26.46
N THR A 291 -20.05 7.90 25.80
CA THR A 291 -21.37 7.90 26.45
C THR A 291 -21.74 6.47 26.81
N VAL A 292 -21.76 6.14 28.09
CA VAL A 292 -22.15 4.82 28.57
C VAL A 292 -23.64 4.82 28.87
N THR A 293 -24.38 3.91 28.22
CA THR A 293 -25.84 3.84 28.27
C THR A 293 -26.32 2.59 28.98
N ASN A 294 -27.47 2.70 29.65
CA ASN A 294 -28.14 1.52 30.20
C ASN A 294 -28.63 0.59 29.08
N GLN A 295 -29.10 1.13 27.96
CA GLN A 295 -29.55 0.32 26.82
C GLN A 295 -28.35 -0.14 25.97
N VAL A 296 -28.54 -1.24 25.23
CA VAL A 296 -27.55 -1.76 24.28
C VAL A 296 -27.22 -0.70 23.22
N SER A 297 -25.99 -0.22 23.18
CA SER A 297 -25.53 0.78 22.20
C SER A 297 -24.47 0.26 21.23
N ASP A 298 -24.03 -0.99 21.44
CA ASP A 298 -23.03 -1.72 20.66
C ASP A 298 -23.67 -2.84 19.82
N PHE A 299 -24.94 -2.67 19.39
CA PHE A 299 -25.56 -3.58 18.43
C PHE A 299 -24.98 -3.30 17.03
N GLU A 300 -24.34 -4.29 16.43
CA GLU A 300 -23.55 -4.15 15.19
C GLU A 300 -23.80 -5.29 14.19
N ARG A 301 -23.49 -5.04 12.92
CA ARG A 301 -23.49 -6.08 11.88
C ARG A 301 -22.20 -6.88 11.93
N ILE A 302 -22.31 -8.20 11.82
CA ILE A 302 -21.18 -9.07 11.50
C ILE A 302 -21.05 -9.08 9.97
N LEU A 303 -19.91 -8.58 9.48
CA LEU A 303 -19.64 -8.46 8.06
C LEU A 303 -18.94 -9.72 7.53
N HIS A 304 -19.31 -10.12 6.32
CA HIS A 304 -18.54 -11.09 5.54
C HIS A 304 -17.21 -10.43 5.12
N LYS A 305 -16.10 -11.07 5.45
CA LYS A 305 -14.74 -10.60 5.15
C LYS A 305 -13.96 -11.58 4.29
N ASP A 306 -14.65 -12.50 3.61
CA ASP A 306 -14.02 -13.41 2.67
C ASP A 306 -13.27 -12.59 1.64
N LEU A 307 -11.99 -12.91 1.44
CA LEU A 307 -11.12 -12.12 0.58
C LEU A 307 -11.64 -12.09 -0.86
N GLN A 308 -12.22 -13.20 -1.33
CA GLN A 308 -12.80 -13.29 -2.66
C GLN A 308 -14.33 -13.12 -2.63
N TYR A 309 -14.83 -12.20 -3.44
CA TYR A 309 -16.26 -11.96 -3.59
C TYR A 309 -16.90 -12.99 -4.52
N LYS A 310 -18.05 -13.50 -4.09
CA LYS A 310 -18.91 -14.38 -4.87
C LYS A 310 -20.28 -13.74 -4.95
N ASP A 311 -20.80 -13.52 -6.16
CA ASP A 311 -22.13 -12.93 -6.34
C ASP A 311 -23.22 -14.00 -6.17
N ILE A 312 -23.51 -14.35 -4.92
CA ILE A 312 -24.57 -15.31 -4.57
C ILE A 312 -25.72 -14.60 -3.85
N PRO A 313 -27.00 -14.98 -4.10
CA PRO A 313 -28.16 -14.33 -3.50
C PRO A 313 -28.11 -14.23 -1.96
N GLU A 314 -27.55 -15.24 -1.30
CA GLU A 314 -27.45 -15.34 0.15
C GLU A 314 -26.70 -14.16 0.78
N ASN A 315 -25.75 -13.56 0.06
CA ASN A 315 -24.99 -12.39 0.51
C ASN A 315 -25.87 -11.14 0.70
N TYR A 316 -27.06 -11.14 0.11
CA TYR A 316 -28.00 -10.02 0.11
C TYR A 316 -29.29 -10.33 0.86
N THR A 317 -29.66 -11.61 0.97
CA THR A 317 -30.89 -12.03 1.65
C THR A 317 -30.67 -12.43 3.11
N THR A 318 -29.42 -12.40 3.58
CA THR A 318 -29.02 -12.77 4.94
C THR A 318 -28.16 -11.68 5.57
N VAL A 319 -28.38 -11.40 6.85
CA VAL A 319 -27.54 -10.48 7.63
C VAL A 319 -27.34 -11.00 9.06
N ASN A 320 -26.11 -10.88 9.53
CA ASN A 320 -25.68 -11.35 10.84
C ASN A 320 -25.42 -10.15 11.75
N PHE A 321 -25.71 -10.30 13.04
CA PHE A 321 -25.56 -9.26 14.05
C PHE A 321 -24.88 -9.77 15.31
N THR A 322 -24.25 -8.85 16.04
CA THR A 322 -23.66 -9.07 17.36
C THR A 322 -23.98 -7.90 18.28
N TRP A 323 -23.88 -8.10 19.60
CA TRP A 323 -23.93 -7.03 20.59
C TRP A 323 -23.07 -7.38 21.82
N GLY A 324 -22.93 -6.42 22.73
CA GLY A 324 -22.26 -6.61 24.01
C GLY A 324 -22.89 -7.67 24.90
N ALA A 325 -22.13 -8.70 25.26
CA ALA A 325 -22.63 -9.81 26.07
C ALA A 325 -22.90 -9.39 27.53
N ASN A 326 -24.06 -9.79 28.06
CA ASN A 326 -24.41 -9.67 29.48
C ASN A 326 -25.23 -10.91 29.91
N ASP A 327 -24.73 -11.60 30.94
CA ASP A 327 -25.14 -12.95 31.34
C ASP A 327 -26.62 -13.09 31.76
N ASN A 328 -27.36 -11.98 31.90
CA ASN A 328 -28.72 -11.97 32.42
C ASN A 328 -29.78 -11.37 31.47
N ILE A 329 -29.43 -11.11 30.20
CA ILE A 329 -30.41 -10.62 29.21
C ILE A 329 -31.40 -11.75 28.85
N SER A 330 -32.71 -11.48 28.98
CA SER A 330 -33.76 -12.45 28.65
C SER A 330 -34.84 -11.85 27.75
N LYS A 331 -35.57 -12.71 27.02
CA LYS A 331 -36.67 -12.33 26.12
C LYS A 331 -36.25 -11.31 25.05
N LEU A 332 -35.23 -11.68 24.28
CA LEU A 332 -34.75 -10.92 23.13
C LEU A 332 -35.67 -11.07 21.93
N ALA A 333 -35.86 -9.99 21.19
CA ALA A 333 -36.44 -10.02 19.86
C ALA A 333 -35.69 -9.04 18.97
N LEU A 334 -35.30 -9.47 17.76
CA LEU A 334 -34.77 -8.57 16.76
C LEU A 334 -35.94 -7.97 15.98
N MET A 335 -36.01 -6.65 15.94
CA MET A 335 -37.05 -5.91 15.26
C MET A 335 -36.54 -5.46 13.89
N GLN A 336 -37.37 -5.57 12.87
CA GLN A 336 -37.11 -5.06 11.53
C GLN A 336 -38.15 -4.01 11.12
N SER A 337 -37.70 -3.03 10.34
CA SER A 337 -38.52 -2.07 9.61
C SER A 337 -38.07 -2.03 8.15
N SER A 338 -39.02 -1.90 7.24
CA SER A 338 -38.78 -1.75 5.80
C SER A 338 -39.34 -0.46 5.22
N ASP A 339 -39.76 0.47 6.08
CA ASP A 339 -40.41 1.75 5.77
C ASP A 339 -39.69 2.91 6.46
N ASN A 340 -38.36 2.80 6.54
CA ASN A 340 -37.47 3.80 7.14
C ASN A 340 -37.75 4.08 8.63
N GLY A 341 -38.07 3.02 9.39
CA GLY A 341 -38.29 3.08 10.83
C GLY A 341 -39.69 3.52 11.26
N GLN A 342 -40.63 3.71 10.33
CA GLN A 342 -42.00 4.12 10.64
C GLN A 342 -42.79 3.01 11.36
N THR A 343 -42.71 1.78 10.85
CA THR A 343 -43.32 0.61 11.48
C THR A 343 -42.28 -0.48 11.78
N TRP A 344 -42.47 -1.20 12.88
CA TRP A 344 -41.54 -2.23 13.35
C TRP A 344 -42.27 -3.55 13.61
N LYS A 345 -41.75 -4.64 13.07
CA LYS A 345 -42.22 -6.01 13.32
C LYS A 345 -41.08 -6.89 13.81
N VAL A 346 -41.41 -8.01 14.46
CA VAL A 346 -40.40 -9.02 14.84
C VAL A 346 -39.85 -9.64 13.56
N ALA A 347 -38.52 -9.71 13.46
CA ALA A 347 -37.83 -10.30 12.34
C ALA A 347 -37.79 -11.84 12.45
N LYS A 348 -37.86 -12.54 11.31
CA LYS A 348 -37.59 -13.97 11.26
C LYS A 348 -36.11 -14.18 11.54
N THR A 349 -35.79 -14.65 12.75
CA THR A 349 -34.41 -14.72 13.23
C THR A 349 -34.09 -16.04 13.89
N ASP A 350 -32.83 -16.45 13.70
CA ASP A 350 -32.15 -17.36 14.61
C ASP A 350 -31.35 -16.50 15.59
N ILE A 351 -31.71 -16.54 16.88
CA ILE A 351 -31.06 -15.75 17.93
C ILE A 351 -30.35 -16.71 18.87
N ASP A 352 -29.06 -16.47 19.07
CA ASP A 352 -28.24 -17.13 20.07
C ASP A 352 -27.85 -16.10 21.16
N PRO A 353 -28.63 -16.01 22.25
CA PRO A 353 -28.35 -15.07 23.33
C PRO A 353 -27.04 -15.38 24.06
N LYS A 354 -26.60 -16.65 24.09
CA LYS A 354 -25.40 -17.07 24.82
C LYS A 354 -24.15 -16.48 24.18
N ASN A 355 -24.11 -16.48 22.85
CA ASN A 355 -23.00 -15.91 22.09
C ASN A 355 -23.25 -14.47 21.62
N SER A 356 -24.39 -13.87 22.03
CA SER A 356 -24.83 -12.53 21.61
C SER A 356 -24.86 -12.35 20.10
N LYS A 357 -25.39 -13.35 19.38
CA LYS A 357 -25.50 -13.35 17.92
C LYS A 357 -26.95 -13.48 17.45
N ALA A 358 -27.24 -12.90 16.30
CA ALA A 358 -28.51 -13.10 15.61
C ALA A 358 -28.32 -13.12 14.10
N THR A 359 -29.06 -13.98 13.42
CA THR A 359 -29.09 -14.07 11.96
C THR A 359 -30.51 -13.85 11.47
N VAL A 360 -30.68 -12.90 10.54
CA VAL A 360 -31.92 -12.69 9.79
C VAL A 360 -31.75 -13.31 8.40
N THR A 361 -32.72 -14.12 7.96
CA THR A 361 -32.75 -14.74 6.62
C THR A 361 -34.03 -14.40 5.87
N GLY A 362 -34.03 -14.60 4.56
CA GLY A 362 -35.21 -14.41 3.71
C GLY A 362 -35.61 -12.95 3.55
N LEU A 363 -34.63 -12.04 3.56
CA LEU A 363 -34.86 -10.64 3.19
C LEU A 363 -35.19 -10.55 1.68
N GLU A 364 -36.07 -9.61 1.33
CA GLU A 364 -36.34 -9.28 -0.07
C GLU A 364 -35.13 -8.55 -0.64
N SER A 365 -34.74 -8.86 -1.88
CA SER A 365 -33.62 -8.19 -2.54
C SER A 365 -33.90 -6.71 -2.85
N ASN A 366 -32.84 -5.90 -2.92
CA ASN A 366 -32.84 -4.49 -3.30
C ASN A 366 -33.74 -3.60 -2.42
N LYS A 367 -33.74 -3.84 -1.10
CA LYS A 367 -34.60 -3.14 -0.15
C LYS A 367 -33.81 -2.60 1.04
N MET A 368 -34.18 -1.41 1.49
CA MET A 368 -33.62 -0.82 2.70
C MET A 368 -34.32 -1.39 3.93
N TYR A 369 -33.53 -1.95 4.84
CA TYR A 369 -33.98 -2.43 6.14
C TYR A 369 -33.33 -1.64 7.28
N HIS A 370 -34.11 -1.46 8.35
CA HIS A 370 -33.62 -0.98 9.63
C HIS A 370 -33.81 -2.07 10.68
N PHE A 371 -32.80 -2.28 11.52
CA PHE A 371 -32.80 -3.31 12.55
C PHE A 371 -32.48 -2.72 13.91
N LYS A 372 -33.14 -3.22 14.96
CA LYS A 372 -32.79 -2.94 16.35
C LYS A 372 -33.10 -4.15 17.23
N LEU A 373 -32.32 -4.35 18.26
CA LEU A 373 -32.57 -5.36 19.28
C LEU A 373 -33.58 -4.82 20.30
N ARG A 374 -34.56 -5.64 20.69
CA ARG A 374 -35.47 -5.37 21.80
C ARG A 374 -35.14 -6.30 22.96
N VAL A 375 -34.76 -5.72 24.09
CA VAL A 375 -34.58 -6.41 25.38
C VAL A 375 -35.83 -6.16 26.22
N ALA A 376 -36.68 -7.18 26.39
CA ALA A 376 -37.96 -6.99 27.08
C ALA A 376 -37.85 -6.93 28.62
N ALA A 377 -36.86 -7.63 29.20
CA ALA A 377 -36.64 -7.68 30.64
C ALA A 377 -35.17 -8.00 30.98
N GLY A 378 -34.78 -7.72 32.24
CA GLY A 378 -33.40 -7.91 32.71
C GLY A 378 -32.53 -6.66 32.55
N PRO A 379 -31.20 -6.78 32.68
CA PRO A 379 -30.28 -5.68 32.44
C PRO A 379 -30.40 -5.20 30.99
N ASN A 380 -30.14 -3.93 30.77
CA ASN A 380 -30.17 -3.28 29.46
C ASN A 380 -31.55 -3.28 28.76
N LYS A 381 -32.64 -3.37 29.54
CA LYS A 381 -34.02 -3.28 29.07
C LYS A 381 -34.24 -2.05 28.19
N GLY A 382 -34.81 -2.27 27.00
CA GLY A 382 -35.09 -1.23 26.03
C GLY A 382 -34.79 -1.66 24.60
N PHE A 383 -34.67 -0.68 23.72
CA PHE A 383 -34.23 -0.87 22.35
C PHE A 383 -32.75 -0.54 22.22
N SER A 384 -32.06 -1.25 21.34
CA SER A 384 -30.69 -0.87 20.98
C SER A 384 -30.65 0.36 20.07
N ASN A 385 -29.44 0.80 19.73
CA ASN A 385 -29.19 1.59 18.53
C ASN A 385 -29.77 0.91 17.27
N VAL A 386 -30.08 1.72 16.25
CA VAL A 386 -30.65 1.26 14.98
C VAL A 386 -29.55 1.10 13.94
N LEU A 387 -29.55 -0.06 13.25
CA LEU A 387 -28.65 -0.34 12.13
C LEU A 387 -29.41 -0.29 10.81
N LYS A 388 -28.70 0.13 9.75
CA LYS A 388 -29.20 0.13 8.37
C LYS A 388 -28.54 -1.00 7.58
N TYR A 389 -29.29 -1.60 6.67
CA TYR A 389 -28.79 -2.60 5.73
C TYR A 389 -29.57 -2.54 4.42
N PHE A 390 -28.85 -2.47 3.30
CA PHE A 390 -29.45 -2.63 1.98
C PHE A 390 -29.22 -4.05 1.49
N SER A 391 -30.30 -4.79 1.23
CA SER A 391 -30.28 -6.20 0.79
C SER A 391 -29.98 -6.35 -0.70
N GLY A 392 -28.91 -5.74 -1.20
CA GLY A 392 -28.56 -5.76 -2.61
C GLY A 392 -27.32 -4.95 -2.94
N LYS A 393 -27.15 -4.64 -4.23
CA LYS A 393 -26.17 -3.67 -4.70
C LYS A 393 -26.86 -2.33 -4.93
N MET A 394 -26.40 -1.28 -4.27
CA MET A 394 -27.00 0.04 -4.42
C MET A 394 -26.44 0.69 -5.68
N ASP A 395 -27.30 0.97 -6.66
CA ASP A 395 -26.89 1.64 -7.90
C ASP A 395 -26.42 3.07 -7.59
N VAL A 396 -25.25 3.42 -8.12
CA VAL A 396 -24.67 4.75 -8.01
C VAL A 396 -25.59 5.84 -8.58
N LYS A 397 -26.40 5.54 -9.60
CA LYS A 397 -27.40 6.46 -10.15
C LYS A 397 -28.49 6.84 -9.16
N GLY A 398 -28.74 5.98 -8.15
CA GLY A 398 -29.64 6.29 -7.03
C GLY A 398 -29.20 7.48 -6.18
N PHE A 399 -27.94 7.91 -6.29
CA PHE A 399 -27.39 9.10 -5.64
C PHE A 399 -27.43 10.35 -6.54
N GLY A 400 -28.14 10.30 -7.67
CA GLY A 400 -28.28 11.42 -8.61
C GLY A 400 -27.17 11.50 -9.67
N LEU A 401 -26.35 10.45 -9.79
CA LEU A 401 -25.31 10.34 -10.82
C LEU A 401 -25.94 9.95 -12.16
N LYS A 402 -25.41 10.52 -13.24
CA LYS A 402 -25.92 10.33 -14.61
C LYS A 402 -25.20 9.19 -15.32
N GLY A 403 -23.88 9.10 -15.16
CA GLY A 403 -23.05 8.17 -15.93
C GLY A 403 -23.09 8.45 -17.45
N ASP A 404 -23.18 9.72 -17.85
CA ASP A 404 -23.25 10.15 -19.26
C ASP A 404 -21.88 10.51 -19.88
N GLY A 405 -20.81 10.43 -19.08
CA GLY A 405 -19.45 10.75 -19.47
C GLY A 405 -19.17 12.24 -19.68
N LYS A 406 -20.05 13.16 -19.27
CA LYS A 406 -19.88 14.61 -19.46
C LYS A 406 -19.42 15.32 -18.19
N GLU A 407 -20.14 15.09 -17.09
CA GLU A 407 -19.90 15.78 -15.82
C GLU A 407 -18.78 15.13 -15.00
N ASP A 408 -18.19 15.88 -14.07
CA ASP A 408 -17.36 15.32 -13.00
C ASP A 408 -18.26 14.79 -11.87
N GLU A 409 -18.23 13.47 -11.66
CA GLU A 409 -19.11 12.79 -10.71
C GLU A 409 -18.39 12.44 -9.40
N THR A 410 -17.15 12.92 -9.21
CA THR A 410 -16.29 12.56 -8.07
C THR A 410 -16.95 12.78 -6.72
N ALA A 411 -17.56 13.96 -6.51
CA ALA A 411 -18.18 14.29 -5.22
C ALA A 411 -19.38 13.38 -4.91
N GLY A 412 -20.20 13.07 -5.92
CA GLY A 412 -21.35 12.17 -5.79
C GLY A 412 -20.92 10.73 -5.47
N ILE A 413 -19.89 10.22 -6.15
CA ILE A 413 -19.34 8.88 -5.87
C ILE A 413 -18.77 8.81 -4.46
N ASN A 414 -17.98 9.80 -4.04
CA ASN A 414 -17.41 9.84 -2.70
C ASN A 414 -18.49 9.93 -1.61
N ALA A 415 -19.57 10.67 -1.86
CA ALA A 415 -20.72 10.72 -0.96
C ALA A 415 -21.46 9.37 -0.90
N ALA A 416 -21.62 8.67 -2.03
CA ALA A 416 -22.21 7.34 -2.06
C ALA A 416 -21.37 6.33 -1.25
N ILE A 417 -20.06 6.31 -1.46
CA ILE A 417 -19.13 5.44 -0.69
C ILE A 417 -19.21 5.75 0.81
N ALA A 418 -19.20 7.03 1.19
CA ALA A 418 -19.33 7.44 2.59
C ALA A 418 -20.66 6.97 3.18
N SER A 419 -21.78 7.14 2.47
CA SER A 419 -23.10 6.70 2.92
C SER A 419 -23.16 5.18 3.15
N LEU A 420 -22.58 4.37 2.25
CA LEU A 420 -22.49 2.92 2.45
C LEU A 420 -21.63 2.57 3.66
N ASN A 421 -20.48 3.22 3.84
CA ASN A 421 -19.61 3.00 5.00
C ASN A 421 -20.32 3.36 6.32
N GLU A 422 -21.05 4.47 6.38
CA GLU A 422 -21.85 4.89 7.55
C GLU A 422 -22.97 3.90 7.89
N MET A 423 -23.51 3.19 6.89
CA MET A 423 -24.46 2.09 7.13
C MET A 423 -23.78 0.81 7.65
N GLY A 424 -22.44 0.78 7.75
CA GLY A 424 -21.63 -0.38 8.14
C GLY A 424 -21.06 -1.18 6.98
N GLY A 425 -21.09 -0.63 5.74
CA GLY A 425 -20.60 -1.28 4.53
C GLY A 425 -21.70 -1.81 3.59
N GLY A 426 -21.31 -2.20 2.38
CA GLY A 426 -22.21 -2.69 1.34
C GLY A 426 -21.58 -2.65 -0.05
N THR A 427 -22.37 -2.92 -1.10
CA THR A 427 -21.92 -2.88 -2.49
C THR A 427 -22.50 -1.68 -3.24
N LEU A 428 -21.64 -0.82 -3.77
CA LEU A 428 -21.98 0.25 -4.71
C LEU A 428 -21.84 -0.29 -6.14
N LEU A 429 -22.95 -0.34 -6.87
CA LEU A 429 -23.03 -0.80 -8.25
C LEU A 429 -22.85 0.38 -9.21
N PHE A 430 -21.88 0.28 -10.10
CA PHE A 430 -21.81 1.08 -11.31
C PHE A 430 -22.53 0.32 -12.42
N SER A 431 -23.74 0.75 -12.75
CA SER A 431 -24.52 0.21 -13.88
C SER A 431 -23.99 0.75 -15.22
N PRO A 432 -24.45 0.26 -16.39
CA PRO A 432 -23.96 0.72 -17.69
C PRO A 432 -23.96 2.24 -17.83
N GLY A 433 -22.84 2.80 -18.28
CA GLY A 433 -22.59 4.25 -18.30
C GLY A 433 -21.12 4.60 -18.18
N ILE A 434 -20.79 5.89 -18.34
CA ILE A 434 -19.43 6.42 -18.20
C ILE A 434 -19.40 7.40 -17.04
N TYR A 435 -18.62 7.09 -16.02
CA TYR A 435 -18.50 7.87 -14.78
C TYR A 435 -17.13 8.54 -14.75
N ASN A 436 -17.08 9.87 -14.94
CA ASN A 436 -15.82 10.60 -14.88
C ASN A 436 -15.44 10.87 -13.42
N VAL A 437 -14.18 10.59 -13.08
CA VAL A 437 -13.66 10.76 -11.71
C VAL A 437 -12.28 11.39 -11.68
N ARG A 438 -12.03 12.14 -10.60
CA ARG A 438 -10.70 12.53 -10.13
C ARG A 438 -10.24 11.49 -9.11
N THR A 439 -10.14 11.85 -7.83
CA THR A 439 -9.82 10.91 -6.75
C THR A 439 -11.08 10.40 -6.05
N VAL A 440 -11.29 9.09 -6.16
CA VAL A 440 -12.27 8.33 -5.41
C VAL A 440 -11.64 7.87 -4.09
N HIS A 441 -12.25 8.27 -2.98
CA HIS A 441 -11.81 7.91 -1.63
C HIS A 441 -12.51 6.63 -1.17
N LEU A 442 -11.73 5.54 -1.10
CA LEU A 442 -12.23 4.26 -0.63
C LEU A 442 -12.54 4.32 0.88
N LYS A 443 -13.38 3.39 1.34
CA LYS A 443 -13.73 3.21 2.75
C LYS A 443 -13.82 1.73 3.09
N SER A 444 -13.53 1.40 4.35
CA SER A 444 -13.63 0.02 4.83
C SER A 444 -15.02 -0.55 4.61
N ASN A 445 -15.09 -1.84 4.28
CA ASN A 445 -16.34 -2.59 4.07
C ASN A 445 -17.22 -2.10 2.90
N VAL A 446 -16.69 -1.26 2.00
CA VAL A 446 -17.41 -0.83 0.79
C VAL A 446 -16.84 -1.54 -0.43
N TYR A 447 -17.72 -2.16 -1.20
CA TYR A 447 -17.38 -2.88 -2.42
C TYR A 447 -17.83 -2.06 -3.62
N LEU A 448 -16.94 -1.80 -4.56
CA LEU A 448 -17.25 -1.18 -5.84
C LEU A 448 -17.46 -2.30 -6.87
N PHE A 449 -18.67 -2.44 -7.39
CA PHE A 449 -19.00 -3.41 -8.43
C PHE A 449 -19.18 -2.69 -9.77
N VAL A 450 -18.23 -2.87 -10.69
CA VAL A 450 -18.22 -2.28 -12.02
C VAL A 450 -18.84 -3.27 -13.01
N ALA A 451 -20.13 -3.09 -13.32
CA ALA A 451 -20.84 -4.02 -14.19
C ALA A 451 -20.35 -3.94 -15.64
N LYS A 452 -20.65 -4.98 -16.42
CA LYS A 452 -20.50 -4.97 -17.88
C LYS A 452 -21.09 -3.66 -18.46
N GLU A 453 -20.40 -3.07 -19.42
CA GLU A 453 -20.73 -1.77 -20.06
C GLU A 453 -20.63 -0.53 -19.14
N ALA A 454 -20.28 -0.68 -17.86
CA ALA A 454 -19.88 0.45 -17.03
C ALA A 454 -18.41 0.80 -17.27
N THR A 455 -18.12 2.09 -17.36
CA THR A 455 -16.75 2.63 -17.46
C THR A 455 -16.54 3.64 -16.35
N ILE A 456 -15.55 3.42 -15.49
CA ILE A 456 -15.02 4.47 -14.61
C ILE A 456 -13.80 5.09 -15.28
N ARG A 457 -13.84 6.40 -15.53
CA ARG A 457 -12.90 7.09 -16.41
C ARG A 457 -12.22 8.25 -15.70
N ALA A 458 -10.89 8.25 -15.63
CA ALA A 458 -10.17 9.36 -14.99
C ALA A 458 -10.27 10.65 -15.83
N ILE A 459 -10.43 11.77 -15.14
CA ILE A 459 -10.21 13.14 -15.65
C ILE A 459 -9.09 13.81 -14.85
N LYS A 460 -8.56 14.93 -15.36
CA LYS A 460 -7.52 15.70 -14.67
C LYS A 460 -8.01 16.31 -13.35
N GLY A 461 -7.05 16.63 -12.48
CA GLY A 461 -7.31 17.27 -11.18
C GLY A 461 -7.54 16.29 -10.04
N ALA A 462 -6.85 15.13 -10.03
CA ALA A 462 -6.79 14.30 -8.83
C ALA A 462 -6.25 15.10 -7.63
N ASN A 463 -6.39 14.54 -6.43
CA ASN A 463 -5.88 15.17 -5.22
C ASN A 463 -4.39 15.50 -5.36
N ALA A 464 -4.00 16.64 -4.78
CA ALA A 464 -2.60 17.00 -4.70
C ALA A 464 -1.81 15.95 -3.89
N PRO A 465 -0.53 15.73 -4.23
CA PRO A 465 0.40 15.02 -3.36
C PRO A 465 0.35 15.56 -1.93
N GLU A 466 0.40 14.66 -0.95
CA GLU A 466 0.38 15.03 0.46
C GLU A 466 1.62 15.82 0.89
N SER A 467 1.45 16.69 1.89
CA SER A 467 2.59 17.33 2.56
C SER A 467 3.37 16.32 3.41
N THR A 468 4.67 16.54 3.52
CA THR A 468 5.61 15.66 4.23
C THR A 468 6.52 16.45 5.18
N TRP A 469 7.22 15.73 6.05
CA TRP A 469 8.25 16.30 6.93
C TRP A 469 9.55 16.65 6.20
N PHE A 470 9.84 15.98 5.09
CA PHE A 470 11.10 16.06 4.36
C PHE A 470 10.89 16.65 2.95
N SER A 471 11.90 17.37 2.43
CA SER A 471 11.90 17.78 1.02
C SER A 471 12.16 16.57 0.11
N ASP A 472 11.39 16.45 -0.97
CA ASP A 472 11.54 15.41 -2.00
C ASP A 472 12.51 15.80 -3.12
N LYS A 473 12.92 17.07 -3.23
CA LYS A 473 13.68 17.58 -4.39
C LYS A 473 15.06 16.94 -4.59
N LYS A 474 15.55 16.18 -3.60
CA LYS A 474 16.77 15.35 -3.67
C LYS A 474 16.55 13.96 -4.28
N TYR A 475 15.31 13.59 -4.57
CA TYR A 475 14.89 12.27 -5.04
C TYR A 475 15.76 11.65 -6.16
N ARG A 476 16.26 12.46 -7.11
CA ARG A 476 16.98 11.93 -8.29
C ARG A 476 18.38 11.40 -7.99
N SER A 477 18.80 11.45 -6.73
CA SER A 477 20.18 11.22 -6.34
C SER A 477 20.61 9.76 -6.16
N GLY A 478 19.71 8.79 -6.37
CA GLY A 478 20.03 7.37 -6.15
C GLY A 478 20.19 6.51 -7.39
N LEU A 479 20.07 7.06 -8.60
CA LEU A 479 20.19 6.31 -9.86
C LEU A 479 21.61 6.30 -10.41
N SER A 480 22.47 7.20 -9.93
CA SER A 480 23.88 7.27 -10.33
C SER A 480 24.77 6.59 -9.30
N PRO A 481 25.79 5.81 -9.70
CA PRO A 481 26.80 5.27 -8.79
C PRO A 481 27.61 6.33 -8.04
N THR A 482 27.59 7.58 -8.49
CA THR A 482 28.40 8.67 -7.93
C THR A 482 27.62 9.62 -7.03
N ASP A 483 26.30 9.45 -6.91
CA ASP A 483 25.45 10.42 -6.25
C ASP A 483 25.12 10.03 -4.80
N ALA A 484 25.58 10.86 -3.87
CA ALA A 484 25.52 10.62 -2.43
C ALA A 484 24.22 11.14 -1.79
N GLY A 485 23.36 11.84 -2.56
CA GLY A 485 22.16 12.49 -2.02
C GLY A 485 21.22 11.58 -1.21
N PRO A 486 21.00 10.29 -1.56
CA PRO A 486 20.17 9.41 -0.76
C PRO A 486 20.74 9.16 0.63
N TYR A 487 22.05 9.25 0.81
CA TYR A 487 22.75 8.94 2.08
C TYR A 487 23.06 10.20 2.90
N ALA A 488 22.90 11.39 2.33
CA ALA A 488 23.22 12.66 2.98
C ALA A 488 22.35 12.94 4.22
N ASP A 489 21.06 12.60 4.14
CA ASP A 489 20.17 12.52 5.30
C ASP A 489 19.79 11.05 5.54
N PRO A 490 20.37 10.40 6.56
CA PRO A 490 20.15 8.98 6.80
C PRO A 490 18.68 8.66 7.16
N GLU A 491 17.89 9.64 7.63
CA GLU A 491 16.52 9.40 8.10
C GLU A 491 15.44 9.90 7.13
N ASN A 492 15.83 10.64 6.09
CA ASN A 492 14.89 11.08 5.07
C ASN A 492 14.44 9.89 4.21
N TYR A 493 13.28 9.32 4.54
CA TYR A 493 12.73 8.22 3.75
C TYR A 493 12.38 8.63 2.32
N LEU A 494 12.08 9.89 2.01
CA LEU A 494 11.73 10.33 0.64
C LEU A 494 12.91 10.32 -0.35
N THR A 495 14.12 9.98 0.07
CA THR A 495 15.25 9.82 -0.86
C THR A 495 15.61 8.36 -1.09
N LYS A 496 14.85 7.42 -0.50
CA LYS A 496 15.21 6.00 -0.44
C LYS A 496 14.41 5.11 -1.39
N GLN A 497 13.38 5.63 -2.03
CA GLN A 497 12.55 4.90 -2.98
C GLN A 497 12.27 5.77 -4.19
N ASP A 498 11.41 5.30 -5.09
CA ASP A 498 11.00 5.97 -6.33
C ASP A 498 9.89 7.03 -6.07
N VAL A 499 9.77 8.08 -6.91
CA VAL A 499 8.88 9.24 -6.67
C VAL A 499 7.44 8.80 -6.66
N GLY A 500 7.12 7.84 -7.53
CA GLY A 500 5.81 7.24 -7.56
C GLY A 500 5.49 6.43 -6.29
N HIS A 501 6.44 6.16 -5.40
CA HIS A 501 6.22 5.56 -4.08
C HIS A 501 6.13 6.61 -2.96
N HIS A 502 6.47 7.89 -3.20
CA HIS A 502 6.52 8.93 -2.16
C HIS A 502 5.15 9.39 -1.71
N TYR A 503 4.29 9.62 -2.70
CA TYR A 503 2.99 10.24 -2.53
C TYR A 503 1.93 9.24 -2.91
N PHE A 504 0.93 9.11 -2.05
CA PHE A 504 -0.13 8.13 -2.20
C PHE A 504 -1.44 8.78 -2.65
N ARG A 505 -1.67 10.05 -2.31
CA ARG A 505 -2.97 10.71 -2.53
C ARG A 505 -3.21 11.14 -3.97
N ASN A 506 -2.15 11.31 -4.76
CA ASN A 506 -2.19 11.67 -6.18
C ASN A 506 -2.58 10.47 -7.06
N ALA A 507 -3.73 9.86 -6.75
CA ALA A 507 -4.24 8.65 -7.37
C ALA A 507 -5.72 8.78 -7.77
N MET A 508 -6.16 7.95 -8.71
CA MET A 508 -7.57 7.85 -9.10
C MET A 508 -8.42 7.19 -7.99
N PHE A 509 -7.90 6.18 -7.31
CA PHE A 509 -8.51 5.54 -6.15
C PHE A 509 -7.51 5.50 -5.00
N PHE A 510 -7.90 6.00 -3.83
CA PHE A 510 -7.02 6.11 -2.68
C PHE A 510 -7.65 5.49 -1.43
N GLY A 511 -6.84 4.72 -0.68
CA GLY A 511 -7.19 4.16 0.62
C GLY A 511 -6.00 4.12 1.58
N GLU A 512 -6.22 4.53 2.83
CA GLU A 512 -5.23 4.48 3.91
C GLU A 512 -5.84 3.86 5.16
N ARG A 513 -5.21 2.81 5.71
CA ARG A 513 -5.64 2.11 6.94
C ARG A 513 -7.09 1.61 6.89
N LEU A 514 -7.48 1.11 5.72
CA LEU A 514 -8.80 0.56 5.47
C LEU A 514 -8.80 -0.96 5.55
N ASP A 515 -9.97 -1.55 5.79
CA ASP A 515 -10.17 -3.00 5.86
C ASP A 515 -11.33 -3.44 4.98
N ASN A 516 -11.20 -4.61 4.34
CA ASN A 516 -12.25 -5.26 3.57
C ASN A 516 -12.77 -4.37 2.43
N ILE A 517 -11.90 -4.11 1.46
CA ILE A 517 -12.18 -3.29 0.27
C ILE A 517 -12.20 -4.18 -0.96
N LYS A 518 -13.17 -3.96 -1.85
CA LYS A 518 -13.28 -4.72 -3.09
C LYS A 518 -13.56 -3.80 -4.26
N ILE A 519 -12.83 -3.98 -5.36
CA ILE A 519 -13.05 -3.30 -6.64
C ILE A 519 -13.16 -4.39 -7.70
N ILE A 520 -14.40 -4.76 -8.01
CA ILE A 520 -14.72 -6.00 -8.70
C ILE A 520 -15.69 -5.78 -9.84
N GLY A 521 -15.81 -6.75 -10.74
CA GLY A 521 -16.81 -6.76 -11.80
C GLY A 521 -16.19 -7.02 -13.17
N ASN A 522 -16.93 -6.75 -14.24
CA ASN A 522 -16.53 -7.06 -15.60
C ASN A 522 -16.78 -5.89 -16.58
N GLY A 523 -16.73 -4.66 -16.05
CA GLY A 523 -16.69 -3.43 -16.84
C GLY A 523 -15.26 -2.97 -17.14
N LEU A 524 -15.12 -1.66 -17.37
CA LEU A 524 -13.85 -1.00 -17.69
C LEU A 524 -13.49 0.03 -16.63
N ILE A 525 -12.23 0.02 -16.19
CA ILE A 525 -11.63 1.13 -15.44
C ILE A 525 -10.49 1.68 -16.28
N THR A 526 -10.50 2.97 -16.60
CA THR A 526 -9.46 3.56 -17.43
C THR A 526 -8.94 4.87 -16.89
N GLY A 527 -7.62 5.04 -16.92
CA GLY A 527 -6.99 6.32 -16.64
C GLY A 527 -7.18 7.33 -17.77
N ASN A 528 -7.75 6.94 -18.92
CA ASN A 528 -8.08 7.83 -20.05
C ASN A 528 -6.92 8.70 -20.56
N GLY A 529 -5.67 8.35 -20.22
CA GLY A 529 -4.49 9.17 -20.51
C GLY A 529 -4.27 10.37 -19.58
N ASN A 530 -5.04 10.49 -18.50
CA ASN A 530 -4.92 11.54 -17.49
C ASN A 530 -4.06 11.12 -16.29
N LEU A 531 -3.62 9.86 -16.23
CA LEU A 531 -2.64 9.36 -15.26
C LEU A 531 -1.26 9.32 -15.92
N VAL A 532 -0.25 9.86 -15.28
CA VAL A 532 1.08 10.11 -15.85
C VAL A 532 2.03 8.96 -15.53
N THR A 533 2.95 8.63 -16.45
CA THR A 533 3.93 7.53 -16.30
C THR A 533 5.36 7.99 -16.00
N SER A 534 5.63 9.29 -15.99
CA SER A 534 6.99 9.83 -15.86
C SER A 534 7.48 9.92 -14.41
N ASP A 535 8.76 9.61 -14.18
CA ASP A 535 9.47 9.88 -12.91
C ASP A 535 9.57 11.38 -12.57
N LYS A 536 9.17 12.26 -13.51
CA LYS A 536 9.12 13.72 -13.33
C LYS A 536 7.71 14.22 -13.06
N VAL A 537 6.75 13.35 -12.75
CA VAL A 537 5.32 13.72 -12.61
C VAL A 537 5.08 14.90 -11.67
N MET A 538 5.85 15.03 -10.59
CA MET A 538 5.69 16.13 -9.63
C MET A 538 6.07 17.50 -10.20
N ASN A 539 6.81 17.55 -11.32
CA ASN A 539 7.14 18.79 -12.04
C ASN A 539 5.98 19.28 -12.92
N ASN A 540 4.93 18.50 -13.10
CA ASN A 540 3.78 18.89 -13.91
C ASN A 540 2.96 19.99 -13.21
N ALA A 541 2.07 20.62 -13.96
CA ALA A 541 1.03 21.48 -13.41
C ALA A 541 0.19 20.71 -12.35
N PRO A 542 -0.33 21.40 -11.31
CA PRO A 542 -1.01 20.74 -10.19
C PRO A 542 -2.15 19.77 -10.57
N ASP A 543 -2.87 20.06 -11.65
CA ASP A 543 -3.97 19.23 -12.15
C ASP A 543 -3.53 17.97 -12.90
N ASN A 544 -2.23 17.80 -13.15
CA ASN A 544 -1.64 16.72 -13.94
C ASN A 544 -0.52 15.97 -13.20
N ARG A 545 -0.67 15.80 -11.88
CA ARG A 545 0.29 15.09 -11.00
C ARG A 545 -0.17 13.68 -10.59
N ALA A 546 -1.32 13.23 -11.07
CA ALA A 546 -1.80 11.88 -10.80
C ALA A 546 -1.01 10.85 -11.62
N ASP A 547 -0.49 9.81 -10.98
CA ASP A 547 0.33 8.77 -11.62
C ASP A 547 -0.10 7.35 -11.27
N LYS A 548 -1.09 7.20 -10.39
CA LYS A 548 -1.56 5.89 -9.90
C LYS A 548 -3.05 5.71 -10.17
N MET A 549 -3.45 4.53 -10.61
CA MET A 549 -4.86 4.16 -10.64
C MET A 549 -5.33 3.79 -9.24
N PHE A 550 -4.72 2.80 -8.59
CA PHE A 550 -5.03 2.38 -7.22
C PHE A 550 -3.82 2.61 -6.32
N SER A 551 -4.03 3.32 -5.22
CA SER A 551 -3.01 3.60 -4.21
C SER A 551 -3.53 3.20 -2.82
N LEU A 552 -2.98 2.12 -2.25
CA LEU A 552 -3.45 1.49 -1.02
C LEU A 552 -2.32 1.41 0.01
N LYS A 553 -2.49 2.15 1.10
CA LYS A 553 -1.48 2.29 2.15
C LYS A 553 -1.96 1.67 3.45
N LEU A 554 -1.25 0.65 3.94
CA LEU A 554 -1.51 0.00 5.24
C LEU A 554 -2.94 -0.55 5.37
N CYS A 555 -3.50 -1.04 4.26
CA CYS A 555 -4.84 -1.62 4.24
C CYS A 555 -4.82 -3.12 4.53
N THR A 556 -5.99 -3.72 4.76
CA THR A 556 -6.14 -5.17 4.91
C THR A 556 -7.34 -5.70 4.13
N ASN A 557 -7.26 -6.95 3.66
CA ASN A 557 -8.34 -7.62 2.95
C ASN A 557 -8.79 -6.85 1.69
N LEU A 558 -7.88 -6.77 0.71
CA LEU A 558 -8.09 -6.08 -0.55
C LEU A 558 -8.38 -7.08 -1.67
N GLU A 559 -9.45 -6.83 -2.44
CA GLU A 559 -9.73 -7.55 -3.68
C GLU A 559 -9.81 -6.59 -4.87
N ILE A 560 -9.12 -6.90 -5.96
CA ILE A 560 -9.27 -6.20 -7.24
C ILE A 560 -9.37 -7.24 -8.36
N GLY A 561 -10.50 -7.32 -9.06
CA GLY A 561 -10.60 -8.35 -10.09
C GLY A 561 -11.91 -8.51 -10.83
N GLY A 562 -11.88 -9.43 -11.79
CA GLY A 562 -13.03 -9.90 -12.55
C GLY A 562 -14.09 -10.60 -11.68
N LEU A 563 -15.16 -11.06 -12.32
CA LEU A 563 -16.03 -12.06 -11.72
C LEU A 563 -15.25 -13.35 -11.45
N TYR A 564 -15.57 -14.01 -10.33
CA TYR A 564 -14.91 -15.25 -9.92
C TYR A 564 -15.01 -16.32 -11.01
N ARG A 565 -13.87 -16.97 -11.27
CA ARG A 565 -13.74 -18.10 -12.18
C ARG A 565 -12.63 -19.01 -11.64
N ALA A 566 -12.89 -20.31 -11.64
CA ALA A 566 -11.98 -21.29 -11.02
C ALA A 566 -10.95 -21.86 -12.01
N GLU A 567 -11.27 -21.80 -13.31
CA GLU A 567 -10.40 -22.30 -14.37
C GLU A 567 -9.11 -21.47 -14.46
N ASP A 568 -8.01 -22.14 -14.82
CA ASP A 568 -6.73 -21.51 -15.09
C ASP A 568 -6.76 -20.81 -16.45
N LEU A 569 -6.17 -19.61 -16.51
CA LEU A 569 -5.92 -18.88 -17.74
C LEU A 569 -4.65 -19.39 -18.43
N TRP A 570 -4.69 -19.52 -19.75
CA TRP A 570 -3.55 -19.83 -20.60
C TRP A 570 -3.61 -19.02 -21.90
N TYR A 571 -2.66 -19.25 -22.81
CA TYR A 571 -2.50 -18.44 -24.01
C TYR A 571 -2.47 -19.28 -25.29
N ASP A 572 -3.16 -18.81 -26.32
CA ASP A 572 -3.17 -19.38 -27.66
C ASP A 572 -2.31 -18.52 -28.60
N PRO A 573 -1.10 -18.96 -28.99
CA PRO A 573 -0.20 -18.18 -29.83
C PRO A 573 -0.66 -18.07 -31.28
N GLU A 574 -1.57 -18.92 -31.76
CA GLU A 574 -2.10 -18.83 -33.13
C GLU A 574 -3.15 -17.72 -33.25
N LYS A 575 -3.94 -17.53 -32.18
CA LYS A 575 -4.97 -16.49 -32.12
C LYS A 575 -4.50 -15.16 -31.53
N ASP A 576 -3.35 -15.15 -30.86
CA ASP A 576 -2.88 -14.03 -30.02
C ASP A 576 -3.89 -13.62 -28.93
N GLU A 577 -4.48 -14.62 -28.26
CA GLU A 577 -5.52 -14.40 -27.25
C GLU A 577 -5.38 -15.35 -26.07
N PRO A 578 -5.73 -14.91 -24.85
CA PRO A 578 -5.82 -15.80 -23.71
C PRO A 578 -7.12 -16.62 -23.76
N TYR A 579 -7.11 -17.77 -23.09
CA TYR A 579 -8.29 -18.62 -22.91
C TYR A 579 -8.24 -19.31 -21.56
N TYR A 580 -9.39 -19.72 -21.05
CA TYR A 580 -9.46 -20.55 -19.85
C TYR A 580 -9.45 -22.04 -20.21
N ILE A 581 -8.75 -22.85 -19.43
CA ILE A 581 -8.69 -24.30 -19.61
C ILE A 581 -9.92 -24.93 -18.94
N GLY A 582 -10.83 -25.48 -19.76
CA GLY A 582 -11.99 -26.22 -19.27
C GLY A 582 -11.59 -27.49 -18.51
N LYS A 583 -12.49 -28.03 -17.68
CA LYS A 583 -12.23 -29.26 -16.89
C LYS A 583 -11.87 -30.49 -17.75
N ASP A 584 -12.34 -30.51 -18.99
CA ASP A 584 -12.07 -31.52 -20.01
C ASP A 584 -10.85 -31.20 -20.89
N GLY A 585 -10.15 -30.08 -20.61
CA GLY A 585 -9.03 -29.58 -21.42
C GLY A 585 -9.44 -28.69 -22.60
N SER A 586 -10.73 -28.39 -22.77
CA SER A 586 -11.21 -27.50 -23.84
C SER A 586 -10.66 -26.07 -23.68
N ARG A 587 -10.39 -25.39 -24.81
CA ARG A 587 -9.96 -23.98 -24.83
C ARG A 587 -11.19 -23.06 -24.82
N GLN A 588 -11.44 -22.33 -23.74
CA GLN A 588 -12.60 -21.46 -23.58
C GLN A 588 -12.22 -19.97 -23.74
N PHE A 589 -12.54 -19.38 -24.90
CA PHE A 589 -12.19 -17.99 -25.26
C PHE A 589 -13.19 -16.94 -24.75
N ASN A 590 -14.23 -17.33 -24.01
CA ASN A 590 -15.10 -16.36 -23.37
C ASN A 590 -14.36 -15.72 -22.17
N LEU A 591 -14.08 -14.42 -22.28
CA LEU A 591 -13.37 -13.62 -21.28
C LEU A 591 -14.29 -12.56 -20.61
N ASP A 592 -15.61 -12.65 -20.80
CA ASP A 592 -16.59 -11.67 -20.28
C ASP A 592 -16.62 -11.59 -18.74
N ASN A 593 -15.94 -12.49 -18.05
CA ASN A 593 -15.77 -12.44 -16.60
C ASN A 593 -14.65 -11.49 -16.17
N MET A 594 -13.75 -11.08 -17.07
CA MET A 594 -12.56 -10.30 -16.69
C MET A 594 -12.88 -8.82 -16.50
N LEU A 595 -12.21 -8.20 -15.52
CA LEU A 595 -12.22 -6.74 -15.37
C LEU A 595 -11.21 -6.15 -16.35
N HIS A 596 -11.63 -5.17 -17.15
CA HIS A 596 -10.73 -4.50 -18.10
C HIS A 596 -10.10 -3.27 -17.45
N ILE A 597 -8.78 -3.10 -17.60
CA ILE A 597 -8.05 -1.96 -17.04
C ILE A 597 -7.06 -1.40 -18.07
N ASP A 598 -7.20 -0.12 -18.42
CA ASP A 598 -6.37 0.52 -19.45
C ASP A 598 -5.82 1.89 -19.02
N ARG A 599 -4.67 2.27 -19.59
CA ARG A 599 -4.06 3.61 -19.44
C ARG A 599 -3.87 4.06 -17.99
N ALA A 600 -3.46 3.15 -17.11
CA ALA A 600 -3.48 3.32 -15.67
C ALA A 600 -2.37 4.22 -15.06
N GLY A 601 -1.48 4.77 -15.89
CA GLY A 601 -0.39 5.62 -15.42
C GLY A 601 0.84 4.81 -15.03
N HIS A 602 1.60 5.33 -14.07
CA HIS A 602 2.85 4.78 -13.54
C HIS A 602 2.64 3.45 -12.83
N PHE A 603 1.63 3.35 -11.97
CA PHE A 603 1.24 2.08 -11.34
C PHE A 603 -0.26 1.85 -11.54
N VAL A 604 -0.65 0.66 -12.00
CA VAL A 604 -2.04 0.24 -11.85
C VAL A 604 -2.35 0.14 -10.36
N LEU A 605 -1.59 -0.65 -9.61
CA LEU A 605 -1.71 -0.75 -8.16
C LEU A 605 -0.36 -0.47 -7.52
N LEU A 606 -0.31 0.55 -6.68
CA LEU A 606 0.69 0.66 -5.63
C LEU A 606 0.05 0.25 -4.30
N ALA A 607 0.43 -0.92 -3.79
CA ALA A 607 0.08 -1.38 -2.46
C ALA A 607 1.33 -1.32 -1.56
N THR A 608 1.27 -0.53 -0.48
CA THR A 608 2.39 -0.39 0.45
C THR A 608 1.97 -0.74 1.88
N GLY A 609 2.61 -1.76 2.45
CA GLY A 609 2.29 -2.31 3.76
C GLY A 609 0.87 -2.86 3.89
N THR A 610 0.23 -3.18 2.76
CA THR A 610 -1.13 -3.72 2.70
C THR A 610 -1.06 -5.25 2.76
N ASP A 611 -1.90 -5.88 3.57
CA ASP A 611 -1.85 -7.33 3.80
C ASP A 611 -3.17 -8.02 3.39
N HIS A 612 -3.10 -9.30 3.00
CA HIS A 612 -4.25 -10.08 2.48
C HIS A 612 -4.81 -9.45 1.20
N ILE A 613 -4.08 -9.60 0.10
CA ILE A 613 -4.42 -9.04 -1.21
C ILE A 613 -4.80 -10.17 -2.16
N ASN A 614 -5.88 -9.99 -2.91
CA ASN A 614 -6.30 -10.87 -3.99
C ASN A 614 -6.52 -10.05 -5.27
N VAL A 615 -5.62 -10.18 -6.25
CA VAL A 615 -5.80 -9.62 -7.60
C VAL A 615 -6.07 -10.73 -8.59
N HIS A 616 -7.15 -10.61 -9.39
CA HIS A 616 -7.52 -11.73 -10.25
C HIS A 616 -8.37 -11.39 -11.47
N ASN A 617 -8.30 -12.24 -12.50
CA ASN A 617 -9.14 -12.16 -13.71
C ASN A 617 -9.16 -10.75 -14.31
N THR A 618 -7.99 -10.16 -14.55
CA THR A 618 -7.85 -8.81 -15.13
C THR A 618 -7.20 -8.85 -16.51
N TYR A 619 -7.75 -8.05 -17.42
CA TYR A 619 -7.25 -7.86 -18.77
C TYR A 619 -6.74 -6.42 -18.88
N PHE A 620 -5.43 -6.27 -19.06
CA PHE A 620 -4.81 -4.97 -19.33
C PHE A 620 -4.61 -4.70 -20.82
N ALA A 621 -4.78 -3.44 -21.19
CA ALA A 621 -4.53 -2.95 -22.54
C ALA A 621 -5.47 -3.57 -23.60
N LYS A 622 -6.76 -3.75 -23.27
CA LYS A 622 -7.75 -4.33 -24.17
C LYS A 622 -8.24 -3.33 -25.22
N GLU A 623 -8.76 -2.20 -24.76
CA GLU A 623 -9.31 -1.13 -25.62
C GLU A 623 -8.20 -0.14 -25.99
N ASN A 624 -7.23 0.08 -25.09
CA ASN A 624 -6.11 0.98 -25.35
C ASN A 624 -4.79 0.50 -24.73
N GLN A 625 -3.77 0.36 -25.57
CA GLN A 625 -2.50 -0.25 -25.22
C GLN A 625 -1.43 0.70 -24.67
N SER A 626 -1.71 2.00 -24.59
CA SER A 626 -0.72 2.95 -24.09
C SER A 626 -0.86 3.21 -22.58
N ASN A 627 0.16 3.87 -22.02
CA ASN A 627 0.06 4.54 -20.72
C ASN A 627 -0.26 3.61 -19.52
N ALA A 628 0.27 2.40 -19.53
CA ALA A 628 0.37 1.53 -18.36
C ALA A 628 1.83 1.12 -18.20
N ARG A 629 2.44 1.53 -17.08
CA ARG A 629 3.86 1.27 -16.82
C ARG A 629 4.02 -0.02 -16.01
N ASP A 630 3.94 0.04 -14.70
CA ASP A 630 3.90 -1.13 -13.82
C ASP A 630 2.44 -1.52 -13.55
N ILE A 631 2.18 -2.82 -13.45
CA ILE A 631 0.84 -3.34 -13.16
C ILE A 631 0.64 -3.48 -11.65
N TYR A 632 1.22 -4.50 -11.01
CA TYR A 632 0.99 -4.74 -9.58
C TYR A 632 2.27 -4.64 -8.75
N ASP A 633 2.41 -3.54 -8.03
CA ASP A 633 3.50 -3.28 -7.08
C ASP A 633 3.05 -3.56 -5.64
N PHE A 634 3.76 -4.49 -4.99
CA PHE A 634 3.50 -4.95 -3.63
C PHE A 634 4.70 -4.64 -2.72
N MET A 635 4.71 -3.46 -2.12
CA MET A 635 5.79 -2.97 -1.26
C MET A 635 5.55 -3.33 0.21
N GLY A 636 6.36 -4.20 0.80
CA GLY A 636 6.23 -4.64 2.20
C GLY A 636 4.88 -5.29 2.52
N CYS A 637 4.25 -5.93 1.51
CA CYS A 637 2.95 -6.56 1.61
C CYS A 637 3.08 -8.03 2.02
N ASN A 638 2.05 -8.58 2.67
CA ASN A 638 2.03 -9.99 3.08
C ASN A 638 0.71 -10.66 2.70
N HIS A 639 0.78 -11.97 2.42
CA HIS A 639 -0.38 -12.78 2.05
C HIS A 639 -1.03 -12.26 0.75
N VAL A 640 -0.26 -12.30 -0.35
CA VAL A 640 -0.69 -11.82 -1.66
C VAL A 640 -1.03 -13.01 -2.56
N THR A 641 -2.19 -12.94 -3.22
CA THR A 641 -2.61 -13.87 -4.27
C THR A 641 -2.82 -13.10 -5.56
N ALA A 642 -2.19 -13.55 -6.64
CA ALA A 642 -2.35 -12.98 -7.99
C ALA A 642 -2.66 -14.12 -8.98
N THR A 643 -3.83 -14.11 -9.60
CA THR A 643 -4.30 -15.23 -10.44
C THR A 643 -4.99 -14.80 -11.72
N ASN A 644 -4.70 -15.46 -12.84
CA ASN A 644 -5.38 -15.24 -14.12
C ASN A 644 -5.28 -13.78 -14.60
N ILE A 645 -4.04 -13.34 -14.80
CA ILE A 645 -3.73 -11.97 -15.22
C ILE A 645 -3.24 -12.01 -16.66
N TYR A 646 -3.86 -11.22 -17.53
CA TYR A 646 -3.41 -11.03 -18.91
C TYR A 646 -3.04 -9.56 -19.14
N SER A 647 -1.77 -9.31 -19.44
CA SER A 647 -1.29 -8.00 -19.89
C SER A 647 -0.98 -8.04 -21.37
N LYS A 648 -1.81 -7.41 -22.21
CA LYS A 648 -1.55 -7.38 -23.65
C LYS A 648 -0.22 -6.71 -23.93
N VAL A 649 0.06 -5.56 -23.32
CA VAL A 649 1.38 -4.90 -23.33
C VAL A 649 1.48 -3.92 -22.17
N SER A 650 2.67 -3.76 -21.60
CA SER A 650 3.00 -2.79 -20.53
C SER A 650 4.44 -2.28 -20.66
N SER A 651 4.77 -1.14 -20.04
CA SER A 651 6.13 -0.58 -20.12
C SER A 651 7.11 -1.20 -19.13
N ASP A 652 6.61 -1.71 -18.02
CA ASP A 652 7.43 -2.07 -16.86
C ASP A 652 6.84 -3.33 -16.19
N ASP A 653 7.07 -3.54 -14.90
CA ASP A 653 6.84 -4.84 -14.28
C ASP A 653 5.34 -5.23 -14.16
N ILE A 654 5.02 -6.52 -14.39
CA ILE A 654 3.63 -7.00 -14.25
C ILE A 654 3.34 -7.40 -12.80
N ILE A 655 4.19 -8.25 -12.21
CA ILE A 655 4.08 -8.65 -10.80
C ILE A 655 5.38 -8.30 -10.09
N LYS A 656 5.30 -7.36 -9.14
CA LYS A 656 6.47 -6.83 -8.43
C LYS A 656 6.36 -6.87 -6.90
N PRO A 657 6.84 -7.95 -6.25
CA PRO A 657 7.12 -7.93 -4.82
C PRO A 657 8.36 -7.09 -4.51
N GLY A 658 8.26 -6.18 -3.54
CA GLY A 658 9.36 -5.32 -3.12
C GLY A 658 9.24 -4.89 -1.66
N SER A 659 10.21 -4.13 -1.18
CA SER A 659 10.18 -3.49 0.13
C SER A 659 10.91 -2.15 0.07
N ASP A 660 10.31 -1.11 0.64
CA ASP A 660 10.85 0.26 0.57
C ASP A 660 10.71 0.99 1.92
N CYS A 661 11.07 2.27 1.94
CA CYS A 661 10.95 3.13 3.11
C CYS A 661 9.75 4.08 3.06
N ALA A 662 8.80 3.93 2.12
CA ALA A 662 7.74 4.93 1.88
C ALA A 662 6.78 5.13 3.07
N LEU A 663 6.73 4.16 3.98
CA LEU A 663 5.99 4.25 5.25
C LEU A 663 6.75 5.03 6.34
N GLY A 664 7.97 5.48 6.06
CA GLY A 664 8.93 5.99 7.03
C GLY A 664 9.58 4.90 7.89
N PHE A 665 9.34 3.64 7.54
CA PHE A 665 9.97 2.46 8.12
C PHE A 665 9.91 1.31 7.12
N THR A 666 10.76 0.32 7.32
CA THR A 666 10.84 -0.90 6.52
C THR A 666 10.10 -2.04 7.21
N ARG A 667 9.55 -2.96 6.43
CA ARG A 667 8.95 -4.22 6.92
C ARG A 667 9.14 -5.32 5.88
N PRO A 668 9.21 -6.59 6.31
CA PRO A 668 9.35 -7.71 5.38
C PRO A 668 8.09 -7.92 4.54
N ALA A 669 8.29 -8.51 3.36
CA ALA A 669 7.26 -9.02 2.47
C ALA A 669 7.31 -10.55 2.44
N ARG A 670 6.18 -11.23 2.60
CA ARG A 670 6.12 -12.70 2.54
C ARG A 670 4.78 -13.29 2.14
N ASN A 671 4.79 -14.58 1.81
CA ASN A 671 3.63 -15.40 1.51
C ASN A 671 2.89 -14.94 0.24
N TYR A 672 3.54 -15.14 -0.91
CA TYR A 672 2.96 -14.81 -2.21
C TYR A 672 2.59 -16.09 -2.96
N LYS A 673 1.39 -16.08 -3.57
CA LYS A 673 0.90 -17.11 -4.49
C LYS A 673 0.54 -16.46 -5.81
N VAL A 674 1.36 -16.68 -6.83
CA VAL A 674 1.22 -16.09 -8.17
C VAL A 674 0.98 -17.21 -9.18
N ARG A 675 -0.08 -17.10 -9.98
CA ARG A 675 -0.48 -18.20 -10.88
C ARG A 675 -1.11 -17.68 -12.18
N ASN A 676 -0.79 -18.30 -13.31
CA ASN A 676 -1.42 -18.01 -14.61
C ASN A 676 -1.25 -16.54 -15.02
N ILE A 677 0.00 -16.10 -15.05
CA ILE A 677 0.37 -14.73 -15.46
C ILE A 677 0.88 -14.79 -16.89
N ILE A 678 0.21 -14.05 -17.78
CA ILE A 678 0.50 -13.99 -19.20
C ILE A 678 0.76 -12.53 -19.56
N GLY A 679 1.87 -12.21 -20.22
CA GLY A 679 2.05 -10.84 -20.67
C GLY A 679 3.24 -10.51 -21.52
N ASP A 680 3.12 -9.37 -22.19
CA ASP A 680 4.15 -8.68 -22.97
C ASP A 680 4.54 -7.39 -22.22
N THR A 681 5.84 -7.17 -21.99
CA THR A 681 6.31 -6.03 -21.19
C THR A 681 7.68 -5.54 -21.65
N ASN A 682 7.94 -4.25 -21.55
CA ASN A 682 9.30 -3.75 -21.76
C ASN A 682 10.26 -4.06 -20.59
N CYS A 683 9.79 -4.29 -19.37
CA CYS A 683 10.67 -4.73 -18.28
C CYS A 683 10.50 -6.22 -17.96
N ASN A 684 9.80 -6.56 -16.86
CA ASN A 684 9.72 -7.93 -16.38
C ASN A 684 8.29 -8.45 -16.21
N LEU A 685 8.06 -9.73 -16.53
CA LEU A 685 6.79 -10.35 -16.18
C LEU A 685 6.68 -10.58 -14.67
N PHE A 686 7.79 -11.00 -14.05
CA PHE A 686 7.90 -11.12 -12.60
C PHE A 686 9.25 -10.57 -12.12
N GLN A 687 9.23 -9.66 -11.15
CA GLN A 687 10.42 -9.05 -10.57
C GLN A 687 10.31 -9.00 -9.05
N ILE A 688 11.28 -9.55 -8.32
CA ILE A 688 11.52 -9.15 -6.93
C ILE A 688 12.51 -7.98 -6.93
N GLY A 689 12.15 -6.87 -6.28
CA GLY A 689 12.94 -5.63 -6.29
C GLY A 689 12.50 -4.64 -7.38
N SER A 690 13.26 -3.59 -7.71
CA SER A 690 14.62 -3.30 -7.26
C SER A 690 14.70 -2.84 -5.79
N GLU A 691 13.61 -2.28 -5.28
CA GLU A 691 13.46 -1.81 -3.90
C GLU A 691 13.39 -3.03 -2.97
N THR A 692 14.43 -3.20 -2.16
CA THR A 692 14.64 -4.39 -1.31
C THR A 692 15.13 -3.98 0.08
N ALA A 693 14.48 -2.98 0.64
CA ALA A 693 14.85 -2.37 1.92
C ALA A 693 14.66 -3.29 3.14
N ASP A 694 13.89 -4.37 3.00
CA ASP A 694 13.68 -5.43 3.99
C ASP A 694 13.50 -6.81 3.34
N ASP A 695 13.49 -7.88 4.15
CA ASP A 695 13.41 -9.27 3.70
C ASP A 695 12.20 -9.56 2.81
N ILE A 696 12.40 -10.40 1.79
CA ILE A 696 11.35 -10.84 0.86
C ILE A 696 11.40 -12.36 0.75
N LYS A 697 10.38 -13.07 1.24
CA LYS A 697 10.42 -14.54 1.40
C LYS A 697 9.13 -15.24 1.01
N ASP A 698 9.20 -16.56 0.87
CA ASP A 698 8.03 -17.44 0.71
C ASP A 698 7.17 -17.06 -0.49
N ILE A 699 7.76 -17.08 -1.70
CA ILE A 699 7.07 -16.72 -2.94
C ILE A 699 6.99 -17.91 -3.88
N CYS A 700 5.75 -18.29 -4.20
CA CYS A 700 5.43 -19.35 -5.13
C CYS A 700 4.80 -18.75 -6.39
N VAL A 701 5.41 -19.03 -7.54
CA VAL A 701 4.95 -18.60 -8.86
C VAL A 701 4.75 -19.83 -9.73
N ASP A 702 3.58 -20.07 -10.31
CA ASP A 702 3.36 -21.22 -11.21
C ASP A 702 2.66 -20.80 -12.50
N ASN A 703 2.90 -21.55 -13.60
CA ASN A 703 2.22 -21.37 -14.88
C ASN A 703 2.33 -19.94 -15.44
N ILE A 704 3.55 -19.48 -15.74
CA ILE A 704 3.76 -18.18 -16.42
C ILE A 704 3.93 -18.36 -17.94
N TYR A 705 3.49 -17.35 -18.69
CA TYR A 705 3.67 -17.27 -20.13
C TYR A 705 4.18 -15.87 -20.52
N VAL A 706 5.49 -15.73 -20.71
CA VAL A 706 6.10 -14.47 -21.17
C VAL A 706 5.98 -14.40 -22.69
N LEU A 707 5.26 -13.38 -23.16
CA LEU A 707 5.04 -13.11 -24.58
C LEU A 707 6.19 -12.31 -25.20
N GLY A 708 6.83 -11.46 -24.39
CA GLY A 708 7.98 -10.65 -24.77
C GLY A 708 8.42 -9.84 -23.55
N ALA A 709 9.74 -9.68 -23.39
CA ALA A 709 10.34 -8.95 -22.26
C ALA A 709 11.67 -8.30 -22.69
N ASN A 710 11.74 -6.95 -22.69
CA ASN A 710 12.99 -6.26 -23.08
C ASN A 710 14.03 -6.17 -21.94
N LYS A 711 13.64 -6.45 -20.69
CA LYS A 711 14.57 -6.61 -19.55
C LYS A 711 14.73 -8.08 -19.17
N ALA A 712 13.77 -8.69 -18.46
CA ALA A 712 13.86 -10.10 -18.10
C ALA A 712 12.50 -10.80 -17.98
N GLY A 713 12.48 -12.12 -18.10
CA GLY A 713 11.24 -12.91 -17.94
C GLY A 713 10.89 -13.06 -16.47
N PHE A 714 11.84 -13.59 -15.70
CA PHE A 714 11.76 -13.80 -14.27
C PHE A 714 13.00 -13.26 -13.58
N SER A 715 12.83 -12.32 -12.66
CA SER A 715 13.93 -11.55 -12.09
C SER A 715 13.87 -11.49 -10.57
N ILE A 716 15.05 -11.56 -9.95
CA ILE A 716 15.25 -11.39 -8.51
C ILE A 716 16.45 -10.47 -8.33
N SER A 717 16.25 -9.30 -7.72
CA SER A 717 17.35 -8.37 -7.47
C SER A 717 17.28 -7.87 -6.04
N THR A 718 18.30 -8.15 -5.24
CA THR A 718 18.50 -7.45 -3.96
C THR A 718 19.55 -6.37 -4.13
N ASN A 719 19.13 -5.13 -3.95
CA ASN A 719 19.97 -3.95 -4.06
C ASN A 719 20.19 -3.26 -2.72
N ASP A 720 19.28 -3.43 -1.76
CA ASP A 720 19.26 -2.64 -0.54
C ASP A 720 19.62 -3.42 0.74
N GLY A 721 20.14 -4.65 0.58
CA GLY A 721 20.62 -5.49 1.68
C GLY A 721 19.58 -6.48 2.24
N ALA A 722 18.47 -6.71 1.53
CA ALA A 722 17.49 -7.72 1.89
C ALA A 722 18.09 -9.14 1.89
N HIS A 723 17.48 -10.00 2.70
CA HIS A 723 17.55 -11.43 2.50
C HIS A 723 16.32 -11.87 1.69
N ILE A 724 16.57 -12.32 0.46
CA ILE A 724 15.57 -12.93 -0.42
C ILE A 724 15.72 -14.45 -0.32
N SER A 725 14.67 -15.16 0.11
CA SER A 725 14.73 -16.62 0.21
C SER A 725 13.42 -17.33 -0.16
N ASP A 726 13.54 -18.61 -0.52
CA ASP A 726 12.41 -19.52 -0.71
C ASP A 726 11.48 -19.05 -1.85
N ILE A 727 12.10 -18.86 -3.03
CA ILE A 727 11.42 -18.42 -4.25
C ILE A 727 11.33 -19.56 -5.26
N HIS A 728 10.11 -19.97 -5.56
CA HIS A 728 9.82 -21.18 -6.30
C HIS A 728 9.04 -20.86 -7.57
N LEU A 729 9.57 -21.26 -8.73
CA LEU A 729 8.91 -21.15 -10.02
C LEU A 729 8.50 -22.53 -10.55
N ASN A 730 7.19 -22.67 -10.81
CA ASN A 730 6.55 -23.79 -11.48
C ASN A 730 6.78 -25.12 -10.72
N CYS A 731 6.58 -25.06 -9.40
CA CYS A 731 6.68 -26.16 -8.45
C CYS A 731 5.32 -26.76 -8.05
N GLY A 732 4.20 -26.13 -8.46
CA GLY A 732 2.85 -26.59 -8.15
C GLY A 732 2.36 -26.21 -6.74
N HIS A 733 3.00 -25.22 -6.12
CA HIS A 733 2.67 -24.75 -4.78
C HIS A 733 1.40 -23.90 -4.73
N THR A 734 0.98 -23.35 -5.88
CA THR A 734 -0.26 -22.58 -6.03
C THR A 734 -1.45 -23.43 -6.49
N GLY A 735 -1.21 -24.68 -6.90
CA GLY A 735 -2.20 -25.59 -7.46
C GLY A 735 -1.59 -26.60 -8.43
N LYS A 736 -2.42 -27.50 -8.96
CA LYS A 736 -1.98 -28.52 -9.94
C LYS A 736 -1.40 -27.85 -11.18
N LEU A 737 -0.18 -28.20 -11.59
CA LEU A 737 0.40 -27.69 -12.84
C LEU A 737 -0.32 -28.33 -14.05
N HIS A 738 -0.77 -27.49 -14.99
CA HIS A 738 -1.36 -27.94 -16.26
C HIS A 738 -0.40 -27.82 -17.44
N SER A 739 0.62 -26.97 -17.30
CA SER A 739 1.61 -26.68 -18.33
C SER A 739 2.98 -26.41 -17.69
N ARG A 740 4.02 -26.54 -18.52
CA ARG A 740 5.33 -25.93 -18.27
C ARG A 740 5.21 -24.41 -18.43
N SER A 741 5.99 -23.66 -17.66
CA SER A 741 6.11 -22.23 -17.91
C SER A 741 6.79 -21.98 -19.25
N LYS A 742 6.38 -20.91 -19.96
CA LYS A 742 6.93 -20.56 -21.27
C LYS A 742 7.48 -19.15 -21.29
N MET A 743 8.62 -18.95 -21.94
CA MET A 743 9.17 -17.62 -22.20
C MET A 743 9.54 -17.47 -23.67
N TYR A 744 9.01 -16.45 -24.31
CA TYR A 744 9.35 -16.05 -25.68
C TYR A 744 9.93 -14.64 -25.67
N ARG A 745 10.85 -14.35 -26.61
CA ARG A 745 11.27 -12.96 -26.93
C ARG A 745 11.65 -12.16 -25.69
N THR A 746 12.37 -12.85 -24.81
CA THR A 746 12.81 -12.36 -23.52
C THR A 746 14.30 -12.11 -23.59
N ARG A 747 14.75 -10.87 -23.35
CA ARG A 747 16.18 -10.50 -23.40
C ARG A 747 17.00 -11.36 -22.45
N ALA A 748 16.70 -11.32 -21.15
CA ALA A 748 17.29 -12.18 -20.13
C ALA A 748 16.20 -13.11 -19.56
N PRO A 749 16.18 -14.41 -19.88
CA PRO A 749 15.15 -15.31 -19.35
C PRO A 749 15.10 -15.30 -17.81
N PHE A 750 16.28 -15.33 -17.20
CA PHE A 750 16.47 -15.14 -15.76
C PHE A 750 17.49 -14.04 -15.50
N PHE A 751 17.16 -13.14 -14.57
CA PHE A 751 18.09 -12.14 -14.05
C PHE A 751 18.06 -12.18 -12.53
N ILE A 752 19.02 -12.89 -11.94
CA ILE A 752 19.14 -13.02 -10.48
C ILE A 752 20.43 -12.32 -10.08
N SER A 753 20.30 -11.25 -9.29
CA SER A 753 21.41 -10.36 -9.01
C SER A 753 21.45 -9.83 -7.58
N ILE A 754 22.66 -9.54 -7.13
CA ILE A 754 22.93 -8.75 -5.93
C ILE A 754 23.66 -7.48 -6.40
N SER A 755 23.25 -6.33 -5.89
CA SER A 755 24.02 -5.07 -5.98
C SER A 755 24.17 -4.47 -4.59
N ASN A 756 24.99 -3.42 -4.50
CA ASN A 756 25.30 -2.77 -3.23
C ASN A 756 24.81 -1.32 -3.20
N ARG A 757 23.48 -1.12 -3.24
CA ARG A 757 22.84 0.21 -3.26
C ARG A 757 22.41 0.69 -1.87
N ALA A 758 21.83 -0.16 -1.03
CA ALA A 758 21.39 0.16 0.34
C ALA A 758 20.61 1.49 0.50
N ARG A 759 19.60 1.76 -0.35
CA ARG A 759 18.65 2.85 -0.12
C ARG A 759 17.70 2.52 1.04
N ILE A 760 18.25 2.51 2.25
CA ILE A 760 17.51 2.31 3.50
C ILE A 760 17.79 3.43 4.50
N LEU A 761 16.95 3.52 5.54
CA LEU A 761 17.17 4.42 6.66
C LEU A 761 18.46 4.05 7.40
N GLY A 762 19.28 5.03 7.75
CA GLY A 762 20.55 4.82 8.47
C GLY A 762 21.73 4.35 7.61
N ALA A 763 21.56 4.17 6.31
CA ALA A 763 22.65 3.77 5.41
C ALA A 763 23.68 4.90 5.21
N SER A 764 24.95 4.52 5.03
CA SER A 764 26.08 5.40 4.75
C SER A 764 26.90 4.86 3.58
N ALA A 765 27.32 5.76 2.70
CA ALA A 765 28.14 5.48 1.54
C ALA A 765 29.41 6.36 1.53
N GLY A 766 30.51 5.83 1.01
CA GLY A 766 31.74 6.59 0.71
C GLY A 766 32.10 6.47 -0.77
N ARG A 767 32.82 7.45 -1.32
CA ARG A 767 33.26 7.45 -2.73
C ARG A 767 34.67 6.89 -2.83
N TYR A 768 34.88 5.89 -3.68
CA TYR A 768 36.15 5.18 -3.84
C TYR A 768 36.53 5.08 -5.31
N LYS A 769 37.84 5.08 -5.55
CA LYS A 769 38.42 4.85 -6.88
C LYS A 769 39.23 3.57 -6.85
N PHE A 770 38.98 2.67 -7.78
CA PHE A 770 39.63 1.37 -7.84
C PHE A 770 39.71 0.85 -9.27
N ILE A 771 40.52 -0.18 -9.49
CA ILE A 771 40.61 -0.85 -10.79
C ILE A 771 39.95 -2.22 -10.68
N GLU A 772 38.98 -2.48 -11.55
CA GLU A 772 38.32 -3.78 -11.72
C GLU A 772 38.53 -4.23 -13.16
N ASN A 773 39.13 -5.41 -13.37
CA ASN A 773 39.34 -5.97 -14.72
C ASN A 773 40.04 -5.00 -15.70
N GLY A 774 40.96 -4.17 -15.20
CA GLY A 774 41.67 -3.16 -16.00
C GLY A 774 40.86 -1.89 -16.31
N VAL A 775 39.64 -1.78 -15.81
CA VAL A 775 38.78 -0.59 -15.91
C VAL A 775 38.87 0.21 -14.63
N GLN A 776 39.01 1.53 -14.73
CA GLN A 776 38.99 2.43 -13.58
C GLN A 776 37.55 2.76 -13.19
N HIS A 777 37.22 2.58 -11.92
CA HIS A 777 35.94 2.92 -11.32
C HIS A 777 36.09 4.15 -10.41
N ASP A 778 35.00 4.92 -10.30
CA ASP A 778 34.83 6.04 -9.37
C ASP A 778 33.38 6.01 -8.89
N GLU A 779 33.13 5.30 -7.80
CA GLU A 779 31.80 4.87 -7.39
C GLU A 779 31.61 5.00 -5.88
N LEU A 780 30.35 5.03 -5.46
CA LEU A 780 29.98 4.89 -4.07
C LEU A 780 30.01 3.41 -3.64
N LEU A 781 30.54 3.16 -2.45
CA LEU A 781 30.44 1.88 -1.75
C LEU A 781 29.73 2.09 -0.42
N ILE A 782 28.85 1.14 -0.08
CA ILE A 782 28.10 1.16 1.18
C ILE A 782 28.97 0.64 2.32
N LYS A 783 28.99 1.37 3.43
CA LYS A 783 29.93 1.14 4.53
C LYS A 783 29.33 0.38 5.71
N ASN A 784 28.02 0.51 5.94
CA ASN A 784 27.37 0.12 7.20
C ASN A 784 26.08 -0.69 7.03
N VAL A 785 25.85 -1.26 5.85
CA VAL A 785 24.75 -2.18 5.55
C VAL A 785 25.35 -3.42 4.90
N ASN A 786 24.89 -4.60 5.31
CA ASN A 786 25.35 -5.85 4.72
C ASN A 786 24.95 -5.93 3.24
N ILE A 787 25.81 -6.53 2.41
CA ILE A 787 25.43 -6.97 1.07
C ILE A 787 24.22 -7.92 1.19
N GLY A 788 23.26 -7.81 0.27
CA GLY A 788 22.07 -8.65 0.26
C GLY A 788 22.40 -10.14 0.12
N LYS A 789 21.42 -10.98 0.45
CA LYS A 789 21.53 -12.45 0.37
C LYS A 789 20.39 -12.98 -0.48
N VAL A 790 20.68 -13.93 -1.37
CA VAL A 790 19.68 -14.66 -2.14
C VAL A 790 19.91 -16.16 -1.95
N GLU A 791 18.91 -16.88 -1.46
CA GLU A 791 19.03 -18.34 -1.32
C GLU A 791 17.74 -19.14 -1.51
N HIS A 792 17.89 -20.45 -1.75
CA HIS A 792 16.77 -21.40 -1.90
C HIS A 792 15.84 -21.01 -3.05
N ILE A 793 16.40 -21.01 -4.26
CA ILE A 793 15.67 -20.70 -5.49
C ILE A 793 15.46 -22.00 -6.26
N ILE A 794 14.21 -22.35 -6.54
CA ILE A 794 13.86 -23.58 -7.26
C ILE A 794 13.08 -23.22 -8.53
N LEU A 795 13.62 -23.60 -9.69
CA LEU A 795 13.05 -23.30 -11.00
C LEU A 795 12.83 -24.62 -11.75
N ASN A 796 11.57 -24.96 -12.06
CA ASN A 796 11.17 -26.27 -12.57
C ASN A 796 10.37 -26.21 -13.88
N GLY A 797 10.71 -27.03 -14.87
CA GLY A 797 9.83 -27.29 -16.01
C GLY A 797 9.51 -26.04 -16.85
N ILE A 798 10.52 -25.47 -17.52
CA ILE A 798 10.42 -24.19 -18.21
C ILE A 798 10.97 -24.31 -19.64
N ASP A 799 10.21 -23.82 -20.61
CA ASP A 799 10.64 -23.76 -22.00
C ASP A 799 10.86 -22.32 -22.45
N ILE A 800 12.06 -22.05 -22.97
CA ILE A 800 12.52 -20.71 -23.35
C ILE A 800 12.92 -20.73 -24.82
N TYR A 801 12.31 -19.85 -25.61
CA TYR A 801 12.53 -19.73 -27.04
C TYR A 801 12.80 -18.28 -27.43
N GLU A 802 13.49 -18.09 -28.55
CA GLU A 802 13.67 -16.78 -29.16
C GLU A 802 14.28 -15.74 -28.20
N VAL A 803 15.40 -16.06 -27.56
CA VAL A 803 16.03 -15.17 -26.57
C VAL A 803 16.59 -13.90 -27.23
N TYR A 804 15.83 -12.80 -27.15
CA TYR A 804 16.17 -11.41 -27.49
C TYR A 804 15.12 -10.47 -26.86
N GLY A 805 15.40 -9.18 -26.73
CA GLY A 805 14.39 -8.18 -26.33
C GLY A 805 13.39 -7.95 -27.45
N GLY A 806 12.23 -8.61 -27.39
CA GLY A 806 11.22 -8.59 -28.46
C GLY A 806 9.81 -8.27 -27.97
N SER A 807 9.68 -7.53 -26.87
CA SER A 807 8.39 -6.97 -26.47
C SER A 807 7.88 -5.99 -27.53
N SER A 808 6.58 -5.97 -27.76
CA SER A 808 5.95 -4.98 -28.64
C SER A 808 5.69 -3.62 -27.99
N TYR A 809 6.14 -3.41 -26.76
CA TYR A 809 6.06 -2.10 -26.12
C TYR A 809 6.79 -1.03 -26.95
N GLY A 810 6.11 0.09 -27.20
CA GLY A 810 6.62 1.20 -28.01
C GLY A 810 6.58 0.95 -29.53
N GLU A 811 6.24 -0.26 -29.98
CA GLU A 811 6.07 -0.57 -31.40
C GLU A 811 4.71 -0.07 -31.90
N LYS A 812 4.72 0.80 -32.92
CA LYS A 812 3.49 1.31 -33.54
C LYS A 812 2.93 0.40 -34.63
N ASN A 813 3.78 -0.48 -35.20
CA ASN A 813 3.50 -1.24 -36.43
C ASN A 813 3.77 -2.74 -36.22
N GLY A 814 2.77 -3.47 -35.73
CA GLY A 814 2.81 -4.93 -35.62
C GLY A 814 3.07 -5.44 -34.20
N ARG A 815 2.65 -6.69 -33.96
CA ARG A 815 2.90 -7.41 -32.70
C ARG A 815 3.80 -8.60 -32.96
N TRP A 816 4.88 -8.56 -32.19
CA TRP A 816 6.17 -9.24 -32.21
C TRP A 816 6.94 -9.15 -33.51
N LYS A 817 7.75 -8.10 -33.61
CA LYS A 817 8.78 -8.03 -34.64
C LYS A 817 9.74 -9.22 -34.54
N ALA A 818 9.93 -9.90 -35.66
CA ALA A 818 10.89 -10.98 -35.79
C ALA A 818 12.33 -10.49 -35.48
N TYR A 819 13.14 -11.38 -34.92
CA TYR A 819 14.56 -11.12 -34.71
C TYR A 819 15.25 -10.85 -36.04
N ASN A 820 15.95 -9.72 -36.15
CA ASN A 820 16.66 -9.33 -37.37
C ASN A 820 18.15 -9.03 -37.11
N GLY A 821 18.64 -9.29 -35.90
CA GLY A 821 20.01 -9.04 -35.49
C GLY A 821 20.24 -7.73 -34.74
N THR A 822 19.29 -6.78 -34.73
CA THR A 822 19.48 -5.49 -34.06
C THR A 822 19.01 -5.47 -32.61
N GLN A 823 18.23 -6.46 -32.19
CA GLN A 823 17.70 -6.55 -30.84
C GLN A 823 18.76 -7.03 -29.85
N ASP A 824 18.74 -6.47 -28.64
CA ASP A 824 19.57 -6.91 -27.53
C ASP A 824 19.28 -8.36 -27.16
N LYS A 825 20.32 -9.08 -26.75
CA LYS A 825 20.24 -10.44 -26.21
C LYS A 825 21.00 -10.50 -24.88
N ALA A 826 20.60 -11.42 -24.01
CA ALA A 826 21.37 -11.78 -22.83
C ALA A 826 21.27 -13.29 -22.59
N THR A 827 22.19 -13.81 -21.78
CA THR A 827 22.08 -15.16 -21.20
C THR A 827 21.21 -15.10 -19.94
N PRO A 828 20.68 -16.22 -19.44
CA PRO A 828 20.38 -16.37 -18.02
C PRO A 828 21.57 -15.96 -17.14
N ILE A 829 21.33 -15.02 -16.23
CA ILE A 829 22.34 -14.39 -15.37
C ILE A 829 22.06 -14.72 -13.90
N ILE A 830 23.07 -15.21 -13.20
CA ILE A 830 23.09 -15.38 -11.74
C ILE A 830 24.36 -14.69 -11.22
N ALA A 831 24.24 -13.46 -10.72
CA ALA A 831 25.38 -12.64 -10.34
C ALA A 831 25.27 -12.19 -8.87
N GLY A 832 26.08 -12.78 -8.00
CA GLY A 832 26.35 -12.20 -6.69
C GLY A 832 27.19 -10.92 -6.82
N TYR A 833 27.62 -10.38 -5.68
CA TYR A 833 28.38 -9.13 -5.64
C TYR A 833 29.62 -9.27 -4.77
N LYS A 834 30.74 -8.73 -5.21
CA LYS A 834 31.98 -8.63 -4.43
C LYS A 834 32.42 -7.17 -4.33
N LEU A 835 32.77 -6.73 -3.12
CA LEU A 835 33.45 -5.44 -2.91
C LEU A 835 34.84 -5.45 -3.56
N PRO A 836 35.39 -4.32 -4.01
CA PRO A 836 36.75 -4.29 -4.52
C PRO A 836 37.73 -4.73 -3.43
N ASP A 837 38.78 -5.47 -3.79
CA ASP A 837 39.84 -5.86 -2.86
C ASP A 837 40.61 -4.61 -2.39
N THR A 838 41.00 -4.56 -1.11
CA THR A 838 41.62 -3.38 -0.50
C THR A 838 42.84 -2.88 -1.28
N GLU A 839 43.61 -3.78 -1.86
CA GLU A 839 44.83 -3.50 -2.61
C GLU A 839 44.56 -2.82 -3.95
N THR A 840 43.36 -2.96 -4.52
CA THR A 840 42.98 -2.33 -5.80
C THR A 840 42.36 -0.95 -5.62
N VAL A 841 42.03 -0.57 -4.39
CA VAL A 841 41.42 0.72 -4.03
C VAL A 841 42.50 1.74 -3.71
N ASN A 842 42.41 2.92 -4.33
CA ASN A 842 43.33 4.03 -4.04
C ASN A 842 43.17 4.48 -2.58
N GLY A 843 44.22 4.32 -1.77
CA GLY A 843 44.20 4.61 -0.33
C GLY A 843 43.62 3.51 0.55
N GLY A 844 43.22 2.37 -0.03
CA GLY A 844 42.61 1.24 0.67
C GLY A 844 41.13 1.44 1.03
N LEU A 845 40.49 0.37 1.52
CA LEU A 845 39.17 0.43 2.13
C LEU A 845 39.30 0.77 3.61
N ASP A 846 38.54 1.78 4.06
CA ASP A 846 38.52 2.27 5.44
C ASP A 846 37.36 1.68 6.27
N PHE A 847 36.75 0.59 5.81
CA PHE A 847 35.60 -0.04 6.48
C PHE A 847 35.57 -1.56 6.34
N THR A 848 34.77 -2.19 7.20
CA THR A 848 34.34 -3.59 7.08
C THR A 848 32.84 -3.61 7.26
N LEU A 849 32.13 -4.41 6.47
CA LEU A 849 30.68 -4.54 6.59
C LEU A 849 30.28 -5.14 7.95
N PRO A 850 29.08 -4.86 8.47
CA PRO A 850 28.68 -5.32 9.80
C PRO A 850 28.77 -6.84 10.03
N ASN A 851 28.59 -7.65 8.99
CA ASN A 851 28.72 -9.11 9.05
C ASN A 851 30.14 -9.63 8.74
N GLY A 852 31.10 -8.75 8.48
CA GLY A 852 32.48 -9.11 8.13
C GLY A 852 32.66 -9.71 6.72
N LEU A 853 31.60 -9.79 5.91
CA LEU A 853 31.68 -10.41 4.59
C LEU A 853 32.08 -9.40 3.52
N HIS A 854 32.91 -9.84 2.57
CA HIS A 854 33.34 -9.06 1.41
C HIS A 854 32.58 -9.40 0.12
N THR A 855 31.90 -10.55 0.11
CA THR A 855 31.16 -11.09 -1.03
C THR A 855 29.77 -11.53 -0.59
N GLY A 856 28.75 -11.04 -1.29
CA GLY A 856 27.38 -11.55 -1.23
C GLY A 856 27.21 -12.67 -2.24
N TYR A 857 27.30 -13.92 -1.77
CA TYR A 857 27.06 -15.10 -2.59
C TYR A 857 25.57 -15.36 -2.77
N ILE A 858 25.15 -15.68 -3.99
CA ILE A 858 23.85 -16.33 -4.25
C ILE A 858 24.01 -17.81 -3.93
N SER A 859 23.14 -18.40 -3.12
CA SER A 859 23.31 -19.76 -2.62
C SER A 859 22.13 -20.67 -2.93
N ASN A 860 22.37 -21.96 -3.13
CA ASN A 860 21.32 -22.99 -3.22
C ASN A 860 20.25 -22.66 -4.29
N ILE A 861 20.69 -22.50 -5.54
CA ILE A 861 19.81 -22.29 -6.69
C ILE A 861 19.76 -23.55 -7.55
N SER A 862 18.55 -23.97 -7.92
CA SER A 862 18.32 -25.18 -8.72
C SER A 862 17.50 -24.87 -9.97
N PHE A 863 18.09 -25.17 -11.13
CA PHE A 863 17.40 -25.28 -12.41
C PHE A 863 17.16 -26.76 -12.70
N ASN A 864 15.90 -27.18 -12.73
CA ASN A 864 15.56 -28.56 -13.08
C ASN A 864 14.56 -28.56 -14.24
N ASP A 865 14.91 -29.30 -15.30
CA ASP A 865 14.07 -29.44 -16.48
C ASP A 865 13.79 -28.07 -17.14
N VAL A 866 14.88 -27.37 -17.51
CA VAL A 866 14.84 -26.05 -18.16
C VAL A 866 15.46 -26.16 -19.56
N HIS A 867 14.71 -25.76 -20.58
CA HIS A 867 15.11 -25.89 -21.98
C HIS A 867 15.22 -24.53 -22.65
N ILE A 868 16.40 -24.20 -23.18
CA ILE A 868 16.70 -22.89 -23.76
C ILE A 868 17.13 -23.02 -25.21
N LEU A 869 16.46 -22.30 -26.11
CA LEU A 869 16.87 -22.04 -27.49
C LEU A 869 17.11 -20.55 -27.69
N VAL A 870 18.39 -20.15 -27.74
CA VAL A 870 18.78 -18.75 -27.98
C VAL A 870 18.88 -18.44 -29.48
N LYS A 871 18.81 -17.17 -29.86
CA LYS A 871 19.08 -16.76 -31.26
C LYS A 871 20.54 -17.02 -31.68
N GLY A 872 21.47 -16.88 -30.74
CA GLY A 872 22.90 -17.07 -30.98
C GLY A 872 23.52 -16.00 -31.89
N GLY A 873 24.67 -16.28 -32.52
CA GLY A 873 25.38 -15.33 -33.40
C GLY A 873 26.41 -14.43 -32.70
N ASN A 874 26.77 -14.73 -31.46
CA ASN A 874 27.88 -14.07 -30.76
C ASN A 874 29.24 -14.66 -31.19
N ALA A 875 30.26 -13.81 -31.28
CA ALA A 875 31.58 -14.18 -31.78
C ALA A 875 32.45 -14.80 -30.66
N VAL A 876 33.48 -15.56 -31.03
CA VAL A 876 34.38 -16.19 -30.06
C VAL A 876 35.07 -15.17 -29.15
N ALA A 877 35.30 -13.94 -29.64
CA ALA A 877 35.87 -12.84 -28.85
C ALA A 877 35.02 -12.49 -27.61
N ASP A 878 33.70 -12.72 -27.65
CA ASP A 878 32.82 -12.46 -26.51
C ASP A 878 33.12 -13.36 -25.31
N THR A 879 33.84 -14.47 -25.50
CA THR A 879 34.30 -15.35 -24.40
C THR A 879 35.31 -14.68 -23.48
N ALA A 880 35.98 -13.61 -23.93
CA ALA A 880 36.93 -12.83 -23.15
C ALA A 880 36.27 -11.69 -22.36
N ASN A 881 34.95 -11.48 -22.52
CA ASN A 881 34.25 -10.41 -21.82
C ASN A 881 34.24 -10.63 -20.30
N LEU A 882 34.60 -9.58 -19.58
CA LEU A 882 34.55 -9.51 -18.12
C LEU A 882 33.42 -8.57 -17.74
N ALA A 883 32.26 -9.13 -17.38
CA ALA A 883 31.14 -8.35 -16.88
C ALA A 883 31.54 -7.67 -15.55
N PRO A 884 31.21 -6.39 -15.32
CA PRO A 884 31.58 -5.68 -14.10
C PRO A 884 30.74 -6.12 -12.88
N GLU A 885 31.14 -5.70 -11.68
CA GLU A 885 30.27 -5.72 -10.50
C GLU A 885 29.12 -4.71 -10.60
N LEU A 886 27.98 -5.03 -9.98
CA LEU A 886 26.84 -4.11 -9.89
C LEU A 886 27.02 -3.16 -8.69
N GLY A 887 27.73 -2.05 -8.94
CA GLY A 887 27.89 -0.98 -7.97
C GLY A 887 26.59 -0.24 -7.61
N VAL A 888 26.68 0.78 -6.76
CA VAL A 888 25.54 1.63 -6.39
C VAL A 888 24.83 2.15 -7.65
N GLY A 889 23.51 2.08 -7.71
CA GLY A 889 22.72 2.56 -8.86
C GLY A 889 22.77 1.67 -10.11
N GLN A 890 23.51 0.55 -10.08
CA GLN A 890 23.56 -0.44 -11.17
C GLN A 890 22.74 -1.68 -10.80
N TYR A 891 21.74 -2.02 -11.61
CA TYR A 891 20.84 -3.17 -11.35
C TYR A 891 20.08 -3.63 -12.59
N ASN A 892 20.51 -3.21 -13.79
CA ASN A 892 19.90 -3.61 -15.06
C ASN A 892 20.78 -4.60 -15.80
N VAL A 893 20.15 -5.47 -16.61
CA VAL A 893 20.84 -6.46 -17.46
C VAL A 893 21.95 -5.82 -18.30
N ALA A 894 21.69 -4.63 -18.85
CA ALA A 894 22.67 -3.91 -19.66
C ALA A 894 23.94 -3.50 -18.90
N ASN A 895 23.88 -3.34 -17.57
CA ASN A 895 25.06 -3.02 -16.76
C ASN A 895 26.11 -4.14 -16.79
N LEU A 896 25.69 -5.38 -17.02
CA LEU A 896 26.57 -6.55 -17.09
C LEU A 896 27.13 -6.81 -18.50
N LYS A 897 26.89 -5.89 -19.44
CA LYS A 897 27.37 -5.95 -20.83
C LYS A 897 27.00 -7.27 -21.51
N VAL A 898 27.84 -7.76 -22.42
CA VAL A 898 27.66 -9.07 -23.08
C VAL A 898 28.32 -10.15 -22.24
N GLN A 899 27.54 -11.15 -21.83
CA GLN A 899 28.07 -12.25 -21.02
C GLN A 899 28.86 -13.25 -21.88
N PRO A 900 29.88 -13.89 -21.31
CA PRO A 900 30.79 -14.82 -21.99
C PRO A 900 30.22 -16.23 -22.27
N SER A 901 28.95 -16.48 -21.93
CA SER A 901 28.24 -17.73 -22.23
C SER A 901 26.86 -17.44 -22.83
N TYR A 902 26.31 -18.40 -23.58
CA TYR A 902 24.95 -18.28 -24.14
C TYR A 902 23.88 -19.02 -23.32
N GLY A 903 24.25 -20.04 -22.54
CA GLY A 903 23.31 -20.86 -21.76
C GLY A 903 23.12 -20.40 -20.32
N ILE A 904 24.16 -20.45 -19.49
CA ILE A 904 24.14 -19.91 -18.10
C ILE A 904 25.46 -19.21 -17.79
N TRP A 905 25.38 -17.97 -17.33
CA TRP A 905 26.49 -17.28 -16.68
C TRP A 905 26.21 -17.12 -15.19
N ALA A 906 27.10 -17.66 -14.36
CA ALA A 906 27.00 -17.60 -12.90
C ALA A 906 28.28 -17.01 -12.31
N ARG A 907 28.14 -15.97 -11.48
CA ARG A 907 29.25 -15.35 -10.73
C ARG A 907 28.93 -15.23 -9.23
N HIS A 908 29.90 -15.53 -8.37
CA HIS A 908 29.75 -15.49 -6.91
C HIS A 908 28.55 -16.34 -6.43
N VAL A 909 28.57 -17.62 -6.78
CA VAL A 909 27.47 -18.56 -6.49
C VAL A 909 27.95 -19.74 -5.65
N LYS A 910 27.15 -20.14 -4.67
CA LYS A 910 27.35 -21.38 -3.90
C LYS A 910 26.24 -22.38 -4.17
N ASN A 911 26.60 -23.64 -4.37
CA ASN A 911 25.64 -24.75 -4.51
C ASN A 911 24.65 -24.56 -5.67
N LEU A 912 25.15 -24.26 -6.88
CA LEU A 912 24.35 -24.21 -8.10
C LEU A 912 24.01 -25.63 -8.58
N THR A 913 22.74 -25.94 -8.80
CA THR A 913 22.30 -27.20 -9.40
C THR A 913 21.65 -26.94 -10.75
N VAL A 914 22.06 -27.68 -11.79
CA VAL A 914 21.40 -27.70 -13.09
C VAL A 914 21.19 -29.15 -13.51
N LYS A 915 19.93 -29.55 -13.70
CA LYS A 915 19.54 -30.94 -13.95
C LYS A 915 18.51 -31.07 -15.07
N ASN A 916 18.62 -32.11 -15.89
CA ASN A 916 17.62 -32.46 -16.92
C ASN A 916 17.37 -31.32 -17.94
N SER A 917 18.37 -30.48 -18.19
CA SER A 917 18.21 -29.22 -18.92
C SER A 917 18.91 -29.25 -20.28
N THR A 918 18.48 -28.36 -21.17
CA THR A 918 19.08 -28.25 -22.51
C THR A 918 19.43 -26.82 -22.88
N PHE A 919 20.59 -26.62 -23.52
CA PHE A 919 21.07 -25.33 -23.99
C PHE A 919 21.43 -25.42 -25.47
N ASN A 920 20.70 -24.68 -26.31
CA ASN A 920 20.84 -24.70 -27.76
C ASN A 920 20.81 -23.27 -28.33
N TYR A 921 21.28 -23.12 -29.56
CA TYR A 921 21.21 -21.88 -30.34
C TYR A 921 20.65 -22.13 -31.75
N GLU A 922 19.98 -21.12 -32.33
CA GLU A 922 19.51 -21.16 -33.72
C GLU A 922 20.65 -20.87 -34.71
N LYS A 923 21.44 -19.82 -34.45
CA LYS A 923 22.68 -19.49 -35.17
C LYS A 923 23.87 -19.78 -34.27
N ARG A 924 25.00 -20.27 -34.83
CA ARG A 924 26.23 -20.52 -34.08
C ARG A 924 26.53 -19.40 -33.09
N ASP A 925 26.63 -19.77 -31.82
CA ASP A 925 27.07 -18.90 -30.75
C ASP A 925 28.41 -19.44 -30.23
N SER A 926 29.49 -18.73 -30.53
CA SER A 926 30.86 -19.20 -30.22
C SER A 926 31.24 -19.05 -28.74
N ARG A 927 30.32 -18.57 -27.89
CA ARG A 927 30.49 -18.48 -26.45
C ARG A 927 30.35 -19.85 -25.78
N TYR A 928 30.71 -19.93 -24.49
CA TYR A 928 30.54 -21.16 -23.72
C TYR A 928 29.05 -21.48 -23.51
N ALA A 929 28.70 -22.76 -23.37
CA ALA A 929 27.34 -23.12 -22.97
C ALA A 929 27.09 -22.69 -21.51
N ILE A 930 28.05 -22.96 -20.63
CA ILE A 930 28.01 -22.56 -19.22
C ILE A 930 29.34 -21.92 -18.85
N PHE A 931 29.30 -20.81 -18.11
CA PHE A 931 30.48 -20.22 -17.50
C PHE A 931 30.23 -19.93 -16.02
N LEU A 932 31.06 -20.55 -15.18
CA LEU A 932 31.12 -20.40 -13.74
C LEU A 932 32.35 -19.56 -13.33
N ASP A 933 32.11 -18.40 -12.72
CA ASP A 933 33.13 -17.46 -12.21
C ASP A 933 33.00 -17.30 -10.69
N ASP A 934 33.99 -17.69 -9.89
CA ASP A 934 33.87 -17.78 -8.41
C ASP A 934 32.61 -18.53 -7.95
N VAL A 935 32.44 -19.74 -8.50
CA VAL A 935 31.35 -20.66 -8.12
C VAL A 935 31.90 -21.80 -7.29
N VAL A 936 31.28 -22.05 -6.13
CA VAL A 936 31.65 -23.13 -5.21
C VAL A 936 30.52 -24.15 -5.14
N GLY A 937 30.79 -25.40 -5.50
CA GLY A 937 29.83 -26.50 -5.35
C GLY A 937 28.78 -26.58 -6.47
N ALA A 938 29.18 -26.49 -7.74
CA ALA A 938 28.23 -26.65 -8.86
C ALA A 938 27.95 -28.13 -9.17
N ASN A 939 26.68 -28.51 -9.29
CA ASN A 939 26.24 -29.85 -9.67
C ASN A 939 25.47 -29.81 -11.00
N LEU A 940 26.09 -30.32 -12.06
CA LEU A 940 25.55 -30.29 -13.42
C LEU A 940 25.27 -31.72 -13.90
N SER A 941 24.00 -32.08 -14.10
CA SER A 941 23.65 -33.46 -14.42
C SER A 941 22.60 -33.60 -15.52
N SER A 942 22.73 -34.63 -16.36
CA SER A 942 21.75 -34.97 -17.41
C SER A 942 21.47 -33.78 -18.35
N LEU A 943 22.53 -33.18 -18.88
CA LEU A 943 22.45 -31.99 -19.73
C LEU A 943 22.66 -32.36 -21.21
N LYS A 944 21.95 -31.66 -22.11
CA LYS A 944 22.25 -31.67 -23.55
C LYS A 944 22.55 -30.27 -24.04
N VAL A 945 23.70 -30.06 -24.67
CA VAL A 945 24.17 -28.72 -25.06
C VAL A 945 24.77 -28.70 -26.46
N VAL A 946 24.86 -27.53 -27.10
CA VAL A 946 25.65 -27.37 -28.34
C VAL A 946 26.98 -26.69 -28.04
N ARG A 947 28.06 -27.24 -28.59
CA ARG A 947 29.39 -26.64 -28.55
C ARG A 947 29.75 -26.13 -29.93
N ALA A 948 30.04 -24.85 -30.06
CA ALA A 948 30.48 -24.28 -31.33
C ALA A 948 31.78 -24.92 -31.83
N SER A 949 31.89 -25.13 -33.13
CA SER A 949 33.07 -25.76 -33.76
C SER A 949 34.38 -24.97 -33.58
N ASP A 950 34.28 -23.65 -33.35
CA ASP A 950 35.40 -22.73 -33.12
C ASP A 950 35.72 -22.51 -31.62
N ASN A 951 35.00 -23.19 -30.72
CA ASN A 951 35.27 -23.18 -29.28
C ASN A 951 35.32 -24.61 -28.74
N ASN A 952 36.50 -25.04 -28.30
CA ASN A 952 36.69 -26.41 -27.82
C ASN A 952 36.12 -26.69 -26.41
N THR A 953 35.64 -25.66 -25.70
CA THR A 953 35.21 -25.74 -24.30
C THR A 953 33.70 -25.61 -24.18
N VAL A 954 33.07 -26.57 -23.50
CA VAL A 954 31.61 -26.54 -23.22
C VAL A 954 31.30 -25.71 -21.97
N ILE A 955 32.01 -26.03 -20.88
CA ILE A 955 31.84 -25.45 -19.54
C ILE A 955 33.14 -24.76 -19.18
N LYS A 956 33.11 -23.43 -19.01
CA LYS A 956 34.26 -22.64 -18.57
C LYS A 956 34.23 -22.45 -17.07
N LEU A 957 35.39 -22.60 -16.44
CA LEU A 957 35.64 -22.31 -15.03
C LEU A 957 36.63 -21.16 -14.92
N LYS A 958 36.37 -20.23 -14.01
CA LYS A 958 37.28 -19.20 -13.52
C LYS A 958 37.07 -19.10 -12.01
N ASP A 959 38.14 -19.32 -11.24
CA ASP A 959 38.09 -19.29 -9.77
C ASP A 959 36.99 -20.17 -9.14
N ALA A 960 36.53 -21.19 -9.87
CA ALA A 960 35.46 -22.08 -9.45
C ALA A 960 36.01 -23.39 -8.86
N SER A 961 35.33 -23.94 -7.86
CA SER A 961 35.75 -25.13 -7.14
C SER A 961 34.57 -26.07 -6.83
N ALA A 962 34.89 -27.33 -6.51
CA ALA A 962 33.91 -28.37 -6.18
C ALA A 962 32.84 -28.59 -7.27
N LEU A 963 33.25 -28.63 -8.55
CA LEU A 963 32.36 -28.98 -9.67
C LEU A 963 32.11 -30.50 -9.70
N SER A 964 30.84 -30.87 -9.85
CA SER A 964 30.39 -32.23 -10.18
C SER A 964 29.65 -32.23 -11.52
N THR A 965 30.04 -33.11 -12.43
CA THR A 965 29.34 -33.32 -13.71
C THR A 965 28.95 -34.79 -13.91
N GLU A 966 27.74 -35.02 -14.41
CA GLU A 966 27.24 -36.36 -14.72
C GLU A 966 26.33 -36.36 -15.95
N ASN A 967 26.47 -37.34 -16.85
CA ASN A 967 25.58 -37.54 -18.00
C ASN A 967 25.38 -36.27 -18.87
N ILE A 968 26.47 -35.56 -19.18
CA ILE A 968 26.43 -34.38 -20.06
C ILE A 968 26.75 -34.82 -21.49
N ILE A 969 25.84 -34.53 -22.42
CA ILE A 969 26.02 -34.75 -23.85
C ILE A 969 26.16 -33.39 -24.53
N TYR A 970 27.19 -33.20 -25.35
CA TYR A 970 27.29 -32.05 -26.23
C TYR A 970 27.23 -32.46 -27.70
N PHE A 971 26.61 -31.63 -28.52
CA PHE A 971 26.58 -31.74 -29.97
C PHE A 971 27.59 -30.78 -30.59
N ASN A 972 28.24 -31.19 -31.68
CA ASN A 972 29.22 -30.35 -32.36
C ASN A 972 28.52 -29.44 -33.37
N ASP A 973 28.63 -28.14 -33.13
CA ASP A 973 28.16 -27.02 -33.94
C ASP A 973 26.64 -26.89 -34.15
N GLU A 974 25.93 -28.01 -34.28
CA GLU A 974 24.49 -28.08 -34.55
C GLU A 974 23.82 -29.10 -33.62
N TRP A 975 22.58 -28.81 -33.21
CA TRP A 975 21.80 -29.68 -32.33
C TRP A 975 21.57 -31.07 -32.94
N GLY A 976 21.77 -32.13 -32.16
CA GLY A 976 21.63 -33.50 -32.62
C GLY A 976 22.84 -34.04 -33.40
N ASN A 977 23.76 -33.18 -33.84
CA ASN A 977 24.92 -33.59 -34.62
C ASN A 977 26.06 -34.10 -33.74
N SER A 978 26.60 -35.28 -34.08
CA SER A 978 27.81 -35.84 -33.47
C SER A 978 27.79 -35.83 -31.94
N PRO A 979 26.78 -36.46 -31.30
CA PRO A 979 26.63 -36.46 -29.85
C PRO A 979 27.87 -37.04 -29.18
N THR A 980 28.48 -36.26 -28.30
CA THR A 980 29.67 -36.64 -27.56
C THR A 980 29.41 -36.52 -26.06
N THR A 981 29.82 -37.52 -25.29
CA THR A 981 29.69 -37.48 -23.83
C THR A 981 30.85 -36.69 -23.24
N LEU A 982 30.54 -35.67 -22.44
CA LEU A 982 31.55 -34.96 -21.64
C LEU A 982 31.94 -35.86 -20.46
N PRO A 983 33.24 -36.10 -20.19
CA PRO A 983 33.68 -36.91 -19.06
C PRO A 983 33.09 -36.41 -17.74
N ALA A 984 32.71 -37.35 -16.87
CA ALA A 984 32.24 -37.03 -15.53
C ALA A 984 33.40 -36.45 -14.70
N ILE A 985 33.13 -35.36 -14.00
CA ILE A 985 34.04 -34.73 -13.03
C ILE A 985 33.43 -34.97 -11.67
N ARG A 986 34.19 -35.57 -10.75
CA ARG A 986 33.85 -35.67 -9.33
C ARG A 986 34.97 -34.99 -8.55
N ALA A 987 34.81 -33.71 -8.20
CA ALA A 987 35.77 -33.07 -7.31
C ALA A 987 35.61 -33.66 -5.88
N GLY A 988 36.71 -34.18 -5.32
CA GLY A 988 36.78 -34.63 -3.93
C GLY A 988 36.76 -33.45 -2.95
N PHE A 989 36.18 -33.69 -1.77
CA PHE A 989 36.06 -32.75 -0.66
C PHE A 989 37.40 -32.24 -0.13
#